data_AF-A0A8C3TGJ4-F1
#
_entry.id   AF-A0A8C3TGJ4-F1
#
_cell.length_a   1.000
_cell.length_b   1.000
_cell.length_c   1.000
_cell.angle_alpha   90.00
_cell.angle_beta   90.00
_cell.angle_gamma   90.00
#
_symmetry.space_group_name_H-M   'P 1'
#
loop_
_entity.id
_entity.type
_entity.pdbx_description
1 polymer ?
#
loop_
_entity_poly.entity_id
_entity_poly.type
_entity_poly.pdbx_seq_one_letter_code
_entity_poly.pdbx_strand_id
1 'polypeptide(L)'
;HTANHIINRDCRDERKIRGSLKICSKSIIFEPDEKIQPIIKIPLRDCISIEAPEDNETNNPFTWYVNLRCLYTSIFVFNKLNTCISSTLSGKTEYLFQLDVAGKVDDVVQTLLQLNRASHLDKLGDQAAMITAILQSRLARTSFDKNRFQNVSETLHMECEAEMVTPLVTNPGHVCITDANLYFQPLNGYPKPVVHIMMHNVRRIYKRRHGLMPLGLEVFCTENDLCSDIYLKFYNSQDRDELYFYIATYLENHITEQTAESYMLQWQRGHISNYQYLLHLNNLADRSCNDLSQYPVFPWIIADYSSSELDLTKPETFRDLSKPVGALNKERLERLLTRYREMPEPKFMYGSHYSSPGYVLFYLVRVAPEYMLCLQNGKFDHADRTFNSIAETWKNCLDGATDFKELIPEFYENDSSFLVNSLKLDLGKRQGGKMVEHVELPSWALDPDDFLQKSQNALESQYVSEHLHEWIDLVFGYKQKGSEAIAAHNVFHPLTYEGGVDLNSIMDPNEKVALLTQILEFGQTPKQLFTTPHPRRIIPKFKSLSRTSSHNVSIAESPVSPNEESFEDLTEESITLAWNNIAKLKLDEQYKIHKEEITGIAVSCNGSSVFTTSQDSTLKMFSKESKTLQRSVSFSNMALSSCLILPGDTTVISSSWDNHIYFYSVAFGRRQDTLMGHDDAVSKICWHDNRLYSASWDSTVKVWHCVPAEVLGTKRHHFELLAELEHDVSVNTIHLNAANAMLVSGTKEGTISIWDVTTATMLHQLSCHSGTVYDAAFSPDSRHLLSTGEDGCFKVIDVQTGMLISSMASEQPQRCFKWDGHTVLSGSQSGELLVWDLLAGKFIERIKGHTGAVTCMWMNEQCSSIITGGEDKQIMFWKPQY
;
A
#
# COMPACT_ATOMS: atom_id res chain seq x y z
N HIS A 1 -0.56 -31.60 -27.68
CA HIS A 1 -1.04 -32.95 -28.05
C HIS A 1 0.14 -33.90 -27.99
N THR A 2 -0.01 -35.08 -27.36
CA THR A 2 1.05 -36.11 -27.45
C THR A 2 1.09 -36.66 -28.87
N ALA A 3 2.29 -36.74 -29.45
CA ALA A 3 2.49 -37.14 -30.83
C ALA A 3 3.82 -37.89 -31.03
N ASN A 4 3.88 -38.71 -32.08
CA ASN A 4 5.09 -39.38 -32.53
C ASN A 4 5.55 -38.76 -33.86
N HIS A 5 6.73 -38.15 -33.88
CA HIS A 5 7.39 -37.72 -35.10
C HIS A 5 8.01 -38.92 -35.81
N ILE A 6 7.68 -39.12 -37.08
CA ILE A 6 8.07 -40.30 -37.86
C ILE A 6 9.19 -39.94 -38.81
N ILE A 7 10.28 -40.68 -38.72
CA ILE A 7 11.47 -40.53 -39.58
C ILE A 7 11.61 -41.79 -40.43
N ASN A 8 11.83 -41.62 -41.75
CA ASN A 8 12.07 -42.68 -42.75
C ASN A 8 10.91 -43.67 -42.94
N ARG A 9 9.74 -43.18 -43.36
CA ARG A 9 8.53 -43.99 -43.62
C ARG A 9 8.72 -45.13 -44.64
N ASP A 10 9.64 -44.99 -45.59
CA ASP A 10 9.83 -45.92 -46.72
C ASP A 10 11.02 -46.90 -46.56
N CYS A 11 11.62 -46.98 -45.37
CA CYS A 11 12.71 -47.93 -45.05
C CYS A 11 12.25 -48.99 -44.05
N ARG A 12 12.95 -50.15 -44.02
CA ARG A 12 12.69 -51.25 -43.07
C ARG A 12 12.82 -50.85 -41.58
N ASP A 13 13.41 -49.69 -41.30
CA ASP A 13 13.66 -49.14 -39.96
C ASP A 13 12.89 -47.81 -39.76
N GLU A 14 11.56 -47.87 -39.66
CA GLU A 14 10.72 -46.71 -39.28
C GLU A 14 11.05 -46.29 -37.85
N ARG A 15 11.52 -45.06 -37.65
CA ARG A 15 11.86 -44.53 -36.32
C ARG A 15 10.80 -43.55 -35.84
N LYS A 16 10.18 -43.85 -34.69
CA LYS A 16 9.20 -43.00 -34.03
C LYS A 16 9.83 -42.28 -32.84
N ILE A 17 9.75 -40.96 -32.84
CA ILE A 17 10.17 -40.12 -31.71
C ILE A 17 8.92 -39.59 -31.03
N ARG A 18 8.66 -40.04 -29.81
CA ARG A 18 7.54 -39.54 -29.01
C ARG A 18 7.83 -38.14 -28.47
N GLY A 19 6.82 -37.29 -28.40
CA GLY A 19 6.91 -35.94 -27.87
C GLY A 19 5.55 -35.26 -27.76
N SER A 20 5.58 -33.96 -27.48
CA SER A 20 4.42 -33.08 -27.46
C SER A 20 4.43 -32.14 -28.67
N LEU A 21 3.39 -32.26 -29.50
CA LEU A 21 3.06 -31.29 -30.54
C LEU A 21 2.24 -30.14 -29.95
N LYS A 22 2.84 -28.96 -29.88
CA LYS A 22 2.24 -27.71 -29.41
C LYS A 22 1.89 -26.82 -30.62
N ILE A 23 0.64 -26.35 -30.64
CA ILE A 23 0.14 -25.46 -31.70
C ILE A 23 0.10 -24.05 -31.11
N CYS A 24 0.99 -23.18 -31.58
CA CYS A 24 1.04 -21.78 -31.17
C CYS A 24 0.43 -20.89 -32.26
N SER A 25 0.13 -19.63 -31.92
CA SER A 25 -0.49 -18.67 -32.84
C SER A 25 0.29 -18.40 -34.12
N LYS A 26 1.63 -18.50 -34.08
CA LYS A 26 2.54 -18.21 -35.21
C LYS A 26 3.41 -19.39 -35.66
N SER A 27 3.45 -20.48 -34.89
CA SER A 27 4.34 -21.62 -35.17
C SER A 27 3.82 -22.91 -34.57
N ILE A 28 4.27 -24.02 -35.14
CA ILE A 28 4.10 -25.36 -34.60
C ILE A 28 5.40 -25.73 -33.90
N ILE A 29 5.32 -26.23 -32.66
CA ILE A 29 6.48 -26.68 -31.90
C ILE A 29 6.30 -28.15 -31.58
N PHE A 30 7.28 -28.98 -31.95
CA PHE A 30 7.36 -30.36 -31.50
C PHE A 30 8.50 -30.49 -30.49
N GLU A 31 8.15 -30.84 -29.27
CA GLU A 31 9.06 -31.06 -28.15
C GLU A 31 9.17 -32.57 -27.88
N PRO A 32 10.29 -33.23 -28.23
CA PRO A 32 10.50 -34.64 -27.94
C PRO A 32 10.52 -34.94 -26.42
N ASP A 33 10.06 -36.13 -26.02
CA ASP A 33 10.14 -36.58 -24.62
C ASP A 33 11.61 -36.79 -24.18
N GLU A 34 12.46 -37.21 -25.12
CA GLU A 34 13.89 -37.39 -24.89
C GLU A 34 14.64 -36.07 -25.04
N LYS A 35 15.26 -35.58 -23.95
CA LYS A 35 16.03 -34.31 -23.92
C LYS A 35 17.23 -34.23 -24.90
N ILE A 36 17.63 -35.35 -25.50
CA ILE A 36 18.74 -35.42 -26.46
C ILE A 36 18.26 -35.06 -27.88
N GLN A 37 16.97 -35.25 -28.15
CA GLN A 37 16.38 -34.94 -29.45
C GLN A 37 16.07 -33.43 -29.53
N PRO A 38 16.26 -32.80 -30.69
CA PRO A 38 16.05 -31.37 -30.81
C PRO A 38 14.55 -31.00 -30.83
N ILE A 39 14.24 -29.82 -30.28
CA ILE A 39 12.92 -29.21 -30.44
C ILE A 39 12.81 -28.66 -31.86
N ILE A 40 11.73 -29.02 -32.54
CA ILE A 40 11.45 -28.58 -33.90
C ILE A 40 10.44 -27.43 -33.83
N LYS A 41 10.79 -26.26 -34.36
CA LYS A 41 9.87 -25.13 -34.53
C LYS A 41 9.65 -24.87 -36.02
N ILE A 42 8.40 -24.98 -36.43
CA ILE A 42 7.94 -24.76 -37.80
C ILE A 42 7.12 -23.47 -37.81
N PRO A 43 7.64 -22.34 -38.34
CA PRO A 43 6.84 -21.13 -38.52
C PRO A 43 5.66 -21.41 -39.47
N LEU A 44 4.44 -21.03 -39.09
CA LEU A 44 3.26 -21.32 -39.89
C LEU A 44 3.32 -20.66 -41.28
N ARG A 45 3.89 -19.45 -41.35
CA ARG A 45 4.09 -18.70 -42.60
C ARG A 45 4.97 -19.43 -43.63
N ASP A 46 5.78 -20.38 -43.17
CA ASP A 46 6.70 -21.16 -44.01
C ASP A 46 6.12 -22.54 -44.40
N CYS A 47 4.91 -22.87 -43.93
CA CYS A 47 4.20 -24.11 -44.27
C CYS A 47 3.61 -24.02 -45.69
N ILE A 48 4.04 -24.93 -46.56
CA ILE A 48 3.55 -25.07 -47.94
C ILE A 48 2.23 -25.84 -47.97
N SER A 49 2.17 -26.97 -47.26
CA SER A 49 0.94 -27.77 -47.16
C SER A 49 0.79 -28.41 -45.78
N ILE A 50 -0.46 -28.50 -45.35
CA ILE A 50 -0.90 -29.07 -44.08
C ILE A 50 -2.02 -30.03 -44.46
N GLU A 51 -1.76 -31.33 -44.36
CA GLU A 51 -2.65 -32.37 -44.87
C GLU A 51 -2.89 -33.43 -43.80
N ALA A 52 -4.15 -33.85 -43.66
CA ALA A 52 -4.45 -35.19 -43.16
C ALA A 52 -4.28 -36.17 -44.34
N PRO A 53 -3.69 -37.36 -44.17
CA PRO A 53 -3.63 -38.34 -45.26
C PRO A 53 -5.04 -38.66 -45.74
N GLU A 54 -5.26 -38.66 -47.05
CA GLU A 54 -6.50 -39.21 -47.64
C GLU A 54 -6.60 -40.70 -47.32
N ASP A 55 -7.81 -41.16 -46.98
CA ASP A 55 -8.18 -42.56 -46.77
C ASP A 55 -7.94 -43.39 -48.04
N ASN A 56 -6.69 -43.75 -48.32
CA ASN A 56 -6.35 -44.64 -49.42
C ASN A 56 -6.66 -46.09 -49.03
N GLU A 57 -7.87 -46.54 -49.38
CA GLU A 57 -8.37 -47.89 -49.74
C GLU A 57 -7.68 -49.17 -49.18
N THR A 58 -6.98 -49.09 -48.05
CA THR A 58 -6.34 -50.22 -47.37
C THR A 58 -6.68 -50.20 -45.89
N ASN A 59 -7.97 -50.25 -45.60
CA ASN A 59 -8.60 -50.91 -44.45
C ASN A 59 -7.78 -51.01 -43.14
N ASN A 60 -7.15 -49.91 -42.71
CA ASN A 60 -6.44 -49.86 -41.44
C ASN A 60 -7.03 -48.69 -40.63
N PRO A 61 -8.00 -48.93 -39.73
CA PRO A 61 -8.75 -47.90 -39.02
C PRO A 61 -7.94 -47.15 -37.94
N PHE A 62 -6.61 -47.12 -38.07
CA PHE A 62 -5.64 -46.67 -37.08
C PHE A 62 -4.62 -45.63 -37.61
N THR A 63 -4.90 -44.96 -38.73
CA THR A 63 -3.98 -43.97 -39.31
C THR A 63 -4.30 -42.53 -38.89
N TRP A 64 -3.74 -42.10 -37.76
CA TRP A 64 -3.97 -40.78 -37.14
C TRP A 64 -2.79 -39.79 -37.36
N TYR A 65 -2.46 -39.50 -38.62
CA TYR A 65 -1.28 -38.69 -38.96
C TYR A 65 -1.64 -37.25 -39.35
N VAL A 66 -0.76 -36.31 -39.03
CA VAL A 66 -0.72 -34.94 -39.56
C VAL A 66 0.56 -34.81 -40.37
N ASN A 67 0.44 -34.48 -41.67
CA ASN A 67 1.57 -34.26 -42.55
C ASN A 67 1.77 -32.75 -42.77
N LEU A 68 3.00 -32.28 -42.52
CA LEU A 68 3.40 -30.89 -42.63
C LEU A 68 4.57 -30.76 -43.61
N ARG A 69 4.36 -30.07 -44.73
CA ARG A 69 5.44 -29.71 -45.67
C ARG A 69 5.77 -28.24 -45.52
N CYS A 70 7.04 -27.92 -45.30
CA CYS A 70 7.49 -26.55 -45.05
C CYS A 70 8.80 -26.22 -45.79
N LEU A 71 9.02 -24.93 -46.08
CA LEU A 71 10.19 -24.40 -46.78
C LEU A 71 11.40 -24.22 -45.86
N TYR A 72 11.14 -23.82 -44.62
CA TYR A 72 12.13 -23.50 -43.62
C TYR A 72 11.71 -24.14 -42.30
N THR A 73 12.70 -24.64 -41.55
CA THR A 73 12.49 -25.08 -40.18
C THR A 73 13.60 -24.58 -39.29
N SER A 74 13.22 -24.16 -38.09
CA SER A 74 14.18 -23.85 -37.04
C SER A 74 14.27 -25.06 -36.12
N ILE A 75 15.46 -25.63 -36.03
CA ILE A 75 15.75 -26.72 -35.12
C ILE A 75 16.55 -26.13 -33.95
N PHE A 76 16.02 -26.35 -32.75
CA PHE A 76 16.67 -25.97 -31.50
C PHE A 76 17.23 -27.22 -30.86
N VAL A 77 18.56 -27.34 -30.84
CA VAL A 77 19.24 -28.42 -30.13
C VAL A 77 19.59 -27.92 -28.74
N PHE A 78 19.06 -28.60 -27.71
CA PHE A 78 19.50 -28.40 -26.34
C PHE A 78 20.69 -29.32 -26.09
N ASN A 79 21.90 -28.75 -25.96
CA ASN A 79 23.05 -29.54 -25.53
C ASN A 79 22.96 -29.80 -24.01
N LYS A 80 23.71 -30.79 -23.49
CA LYS A 80 23.79 -31.19 -22.06
C LYS A 80 24.14 -30.04 -21.07
N LEU A 81 24.35 -28.82 -21.56
CA LEU A 81 24.73 -27.61 -20.82
C LEU A 81 23.69 -26.46 -20.98
N ASN A 82 22.42 -26.75 -21.31
CA ASN A 82 21.34 -25.76 -21.47
C ASN A 82 21.57 -24.65 -22.53
N THR A 83 22.56 -24.81 -23.41
CA THR A 83 22.78 -23.90 -24.54
C THR A 83 21.81 -24.25 -25.66
N CYS A 84 20.95 -23.30 -26.03
CA CYS A 84 20.04 -23.44 -27.17
C CYS A 84 20.79 -23.11 -28.46
N ILE A 85 21.25 -24.14 -29.19
CA ILE A 85 21.83 -23.95 -30.52
C ILE A 85 20.67 -23.97 -31.51
N SER A 86 20.29 -22.78 -31.98
CA SER A 86 19.32 -22.62 -33.06
C SER A 86 20.03 -22.75 -34.41
N SER A 87 19.70 -23.79 -35.16
CA SER A 87 20.08 -23.92 -36.58
C SER A 87 18.83 -23.84 -37.44
N THR A 88 18.81 -22.93 -38.40
CA THR A 88 17.76 -22.88 -39.41
C THR A 88 18.16 -23.78 -40.57
N LEU A 89 17.33 -24.77 -40.87
CA LEU A 89 17.48 -25.62 -42.05
C LEU A 89 16.66 -25.02 -43.18
N SER A 90 17.35 -24.67 -44.27
CA SER A 90 16.75 -24.18 -45.51
C SER A 90 16.57 -25.35 -46.48
N GLY A 91 15.33 -25.59 -46.91
CA GLY A 91 15.01 -26.66 -47.86
C GLY A 91 13.60 -27.21 -47.64
N LYS A 92 12.95 -27.67 -48.71
CA LYS A 92 11.64 -28.34 -48.61
C LYS A 92 11.78 -29.59 -47.74
N THR A 93 11.14 -29.56 -46.58
CA THR A 93 11.22 -30.63 -45.59
C THR A 93 9.79 -31.08 -45.25
N GLU A 94 9.60 -32.39 -45.14
CA GLU A 94 8.32 -33.02 -44.80
C GLU A 94 8.40 -33.61 -43.39
N TYR A 95 7.44 -33.26 -42.54
CA TYR A 95 7.34 -33.72 -41.16
C TYR A 95 6.02 -34.46 -40.96
N LEU A 96 6.11 -35.69 -40.46
CA LEU A 96 4.93 -36.53 -40.23
C LEU A 96 4.76 -36.76 -38.73
N PHE A 97 3.61 -36.34 -38.19
CA PHE A 97 3.27 -36.48 -36.78
C PHE A 97 2.06 -37.39 -36.59
N GLN A 98 2.24 -38.51 -35.89
CA GLN A 98 1.17 -39.35 -35.38
C GLN A 98 0.63 -38.69 -34.09
N LEU A 99 -0.63 -38.25 -33.97
CA LEU A 99 -1.32 -37.85 -32.70
C LEU A 99 -1.97 -38.98 -31.85
N ASP A 100 -1.53 -39.23 -30.60
CA ASP A 100 -1.94 -40.39 -29.76
C ASP A 100 -3.47 -40.59 -29.55
N VAL A 101 -4.31 -39.59 -29.85
CA VAL A 101 -5.77 -39.62 -29.66
C VAL A 101 -6.50 -39.69 -31.00
N ALA A 102 -7.17 -40.82 -31.27
CA ALA A 102 -8.02 -41.01 -32.43
C ALA A 102 -9.18 -39.98 -32.45
N GLY A 103 -9.49 -39.43 -33.63
CA GLY A 103 -10.59 -38.48 -33.84
C GLY A 103 -10.26 -36.99 -33.60
N LYS A 104 -9.04 -36.64 -33.16
CA LYS A 104 -8.62 -35.22 -33.01
C LYS A 104 -7.82 -34.68 -34.20
N VAL A 105 -7.51 -35.51 -35.20
CA VAL A 105 -6.67 -35.15 -36.34
C VAL A 105 -7.32 -34.04 -37.16
N ASP A 106 -8.60 -34.18 -37.48
CA ASP A 106 -9.34 -33.18 -38.28
C ASP A 106 -9.39 -31.82 -37.56
N ASP A 107 -9.71 -31.81 -36.27
CA ASP A 107 -9.73 -30.58 -35.46
C ASP A 107 -8.36 -29.89 -35.43
N VAL A 108 -7.29 -30.68 -35.29
CA VAL A 108 -5.90 -30.16 -35.31
C VAL A 108 -5.56 -29.60 -36.68
N VAL A 109 -5.85 -30.31 -37.76
CA VAL A 109 -5.57 -29.88 -39.13
C VAL A 109 -6.37 -28.62 -39.47
N GLN A 110 -7.66 -28.56 -39.13
CA GLN A 110 -8.48 -27.37 -39.34
C GLN A 110 -7.94 -26.15 -38.56
N THR A 111 -7.55 -26.34 -37.29
CA THR A 111 -6.94 -25.29 -36.49
C THR A 111 -5.63 -24.80 -37.12
N LEU A 112 -4.78 -25.72 -37.57
CA LEU A 112 -3.52 -25.39 -38.25
C LEU A 112 -3.73 -24.66 -39.57
N LEU A 113 -4.73 -25.06 -40.38
CA LEU A 113 -5.09 -24.37 -41.62
C LEU A 113 -5.60 -22.95 -41.36
N GLN A 114 -6.42 -22.75 -40.34
CA GLN A 114 -6.90 -21.43 -39.94
C GLN A 114 -5.75 -20.53 -39.46
N LEU A 115 -4.86 -21.04 -38.62
CA LEU A 115 -3.69 -20.28 -38.15
C LEU A 115 -2.67 -20.04 -39.27
N ASN A 116 -2.51 -20.97 -40.21
CA ASN A 116 -1.69 -20.78 -41.40
C ASN A 116 -2.23 -19.62 -42.25
N ARG A 117 -3.55 -19.61 -42.53
CA ARG A 117 -4.21 -18.48 -43.20
C ARG A 117 -3.99 -17.16 -42.47
N ALA A 118 -4.13 -17.16 -41.14
CA ALA A 118 -3.86 -15.98 -40.34
C ALA A 118 -2.41 -15.49 -40.53
N SER A 119 -1.43 -16.40 -40.53
CA SER A 119 0.00 -16.04 -40.67
C SER A 119 0.39 -15.41 -42.00
N HIS A 120 -0.45 -15.53 -43.03
CA HIS A 120 -0.25 -14.93 -44.36
C HIS A 120 -0.95 -13.59 -44.56
N LEU A 121 -1.74 -13.11 -43.59
CA LEU A 121 -2.35 -11.77 -43.68
C LEU A 121 -1.27 -10.68 -43.55
N ASP A 122 -1.35 -9.62 -44.35
CA ASP A 122 -0.34 -8.56 -44.36
C ASP A 122 -0.44 -7.62 -43.14
N LYS A 123 -1.66 -7.45 -42.61
CA LYS A 123 -1.96 -6.53 -41.51
C LYS A 123 -2.01 -7.24 -40.16
N LEU A 124 -1.23 -6.76 -39.19
CA LEU A 124 -1.12 -7.32 -37.83
C LEU A 124 -2.46 -7.36 -37.08
N GLY A 125 -3.30 -6.34 -37.24
CA GLY A 125 -4.63 -6.29 -36.65
C GLY A 125 -5.56 -7.36 -37.20
N ASP A 126 -5.50 -7.64 -38.51
CA ASP A 126 -6.29 -8.70 -39.15
C ASP A 126 -5.82 -10.09 -38.67
N GLN A 127 -4.49 -10.28 -38.54
CA GLN A 127 -3.92 -11.49 -37.93
C GLN A 127 -4.45 -11.71 -36.51
N ALA A 128 -4.37 -10.68 -35.66
CA ALA A 128 -4.80 -10.73 -34.27
C ALA A 128 -6.32 -10.94 -34.14
N ALA A 129 -7.13 -10.31 -35.00
CA ALA A 129 -8.57 -10.49 -35.03
C ALA A 129 -8.95 -11.94 -35.42
N MET A 130 -8.29 -12.50 -36.44
CA MET A 130 -8.51 -13.90 -36.84
C MET A 130 -8.10 -14.87 -35.73
N ILE A 131 -6.95 -14.65 -35.07
CA ILE A 131 -6.49 -15.48 -33.94
C ILE A 131 -7.48 -15.39 -32.77
N THR A 132 -7.95 -14.18 -32.43
CA THR A 132 -8.94 -13.96 -31.38
C THR A 132 -10.25 -14.67 -31.70
N ALA A 133 -10.73 -14.62 -32.94
CA ALA A 133 -11.95 -15.31 -33.36
C ALA A 133 -11.82 -16.84 -33.30
N ILE A 134 -10.65 -17.40 -33.68
CA ILE A 134 -10.36 -18.83 -33.52
C ILE A 134 -10.38 -19.21 -32.03
N LEU A 135 -9.77 -18.39 -31.18
CA LEU A 135 -9.75 -18.62 -29.74
C LEU A 135 -11.15 -18.60 -29.12
N GLN A 136 -11.94 -17.56 -29.40
CA GLN A 136 -13.32 -17.43 -28.92
C GLN A 136 -14.20 -18.60 -29.38
N SER A 137 -14.06 -19.03 -30.64
CA SER A 137 -14.77 -20.20 -31.15
C SER A 137 -14.40 -21.48 -30.39
N ARG A 138 -13.14 -21.64 -29.97
CA ARG A 138 -12.70 -22.78 -29.18
C ARG A 138 -13.20 -22.72 -27.73
N LEU A 139 -13.11 -21.55 -27.09
CA LEU A 139 -13.64 -21.35 -25.74
C LEU A 139 -15.13 -21.68 -25.67
N ALA A 140 -15.93 -21.12 -26.59
CA ALA A 140 -17.38 -21.34 -26.67
C ALA A 140 -17.79 -22.79 -26.95
N ARG A 141 -16.89 -23.63 -27.50
CA ARG A 141 -17.13 -25.07 -27.77
C ARG A 141 -16.70 -25.98 -26.62
N THR A 142 -16.10 -25.42 -25.58
CA THR A 142 -15.57 -26.15 -24.43
C THR A 142 -16.20 -25.63 -23.15
N SER A 143 -16.16 -26.43 -22.10
CA SER A 143 -16.54 -26.06 -20.73
C SER A 143 -15.58 -26.76 -19.78
N PHE A 144 -15.61 -26.35 -18.51
CA PHE A 144 -14.88 -27.03 -17.46
C PHE A 144 -15.31 -28.50 -17.36
N ASP A 145 -14.33 -29.42 -17.32
CA ASP A 145 -14.59 -30.85 -17.19
C ASP A 145 -14.98 -31.16 -15.75
N LYS A 146 -16.29 -31.29 -15.48
CA LYS A 146 -16.85 -31.53 -14.14
C LYS A 146 -16.37 -32.83 -13.49
N ASN A 147 -15.79 -33.77 -14.25
CA ASN A 147 -15.15 -34.97 -13.67
C ASN A 147 -13.82 -34.64 -12.97
N ARG A 148 -13.35 -33.39 -13.05
CA ARG A 148 -12.14 -32.90 -12.40
C ARG A 148 -12.39 -32.33 -11.00
N PHE A 149 -13.63 -32.28 -10.54
CA PHE A 149 -13.93 -31.93 -9.15
C PHE A 149 -13.29 -32.95 -8.20
N GLN A 150 -12.74 -32.47 -7.09
CA GLN A 150 -12.10 -33.30 -6.08
C GLN A 150 -13.13 -34.17 -5.34
N ASN A 151 -14.34 -33.63 -5.14
CA ASN A 151 -15.43 -34.28 -4.45
C ASN A 151 -16.75 -34.13 -5.22
N VAL A 152 -17.49 -35.23 -5.32
CA VAL A 152 -18.80 -35.32 -6.00
C VAL A 152 -19.86 -34.46 -5.29
N SER A 153 -19.66 -34.13 -4.01
CA SER A 153 -20.57 -33.26 -3.26
C SER A 153 -20.35 -31.77 -3.50
N GLU A 154 -19.30 -31.35 -4.22
CA GLU A 154 -19.05 -29.94 -4.53
C GLU A 154 -20.19 -29.35 -5.36
N THR A 155 -20.65 -28.17 -4.98
CA THR A 155 -21.69 -27.42 -5.71
C THR A 155 -21.06 -26.31 -6.53
N LEU A 156 -21.29 -26.34 -7.84
CA LEU A 156 -20.85 -25.28 -8.76
C LEU A 156 -21.62 -23.99 -8.48
N HIS A 157 -20.90 -22.89 -8.25
CA HIS A 157 -21.48 -21.55 -8.11
C HIS A 157 -21.33 -20.72 -9.39
N MET A 158 -20.16 -20.76 -10.01
CA MET A 158 -19.88 -19.99 -11.23
C MET A 158 -18.85 -20.70 -12.11
N GLU A 159 -19.03 -20.57 -13.43
CA GLU A 159 -18.09 -20.96 -14.48
C GLU A 159 -18.01 -19.83 -15.50
N CYS A 160 -16.81 -19.38 -15.86
CA CYS A 160 -16.62 -18.38 -16.91
C CYS A 160 -15.27 -18.54 -17.62
N GLU A 161 -15.14 -17.87 -18.76
CA GLU A 161 -13.92 -17.87 -19.57
C GLU A 161 -12.88 -16.90 -19.00
N ALA A 162 -11.63 -17.34 -18.89
CA ALA A 162 -10.54 -16.51 -18.39
C ALA A 162 -9.19 -16.96 -18.98
N GLU A 163 -8.18 -16.09 -18.87
CA GLU A 163 -6.80 -16.40 -19.21
C GLU A 163 -5.94 -16.40 -17.94
N MET A 164 -5.23 -17.49 -17.68
CA MET A 164 -4.22 -17.51 -16.62
C MET A 164 -2.97 -16.77 -17.11
N VAL A 165 -2.59 -15.73 -16.37
CA VAL A 165 -1.43 -14.89 -16.65
C VAL A 165 -0.20 -15.54 -16.05
N THR A 166 0.83 -15.69 -16.88
CA THR A 166 2.18 -16.12 -16.49
C THR A 166 3.19 -15.18 -17.14
N PRO A 167 4.46 -15.15 -16.70
CA PRO A 167 5.46 -14.27 -17.29
C PRO A 167 5.53 -14.43 -18.83
N LEU A 168 5.35 -13.31 -19.54
CA LEU A 168 5.30 -13.18 -21.02
C LEU A 168 4.14 -13.90 -21.75
N VAL A 169 3.33 -14.72 -21.09
CA VAL A 169 2.32 -15.58 -21.77
C VAL A 169 1.02 -15.63 -20.99
N THR A 170 -0.10 -15.52 -21.70
CA THR A 170 -1.42 -15.84 -21.14
C THR A 170 -1.93 -17.17 -21.69
N ASN A 171 -2.52 -17.99 -20.83
CA ASN A 171 -3.07 -19.29 -21.17
C ASN A 171 -4.59 -19.25 -21.04
N PRO A 172 -5.35 -19.28 -22.15
CA PRO A 172 -6.82 -19.25 -22.11
C PRO A 172 -7.40 -20.57 -21.59
N GLY A 173 -8.52 -20.47 -20.88
CA GLY A 173 -9.18 -21.59 -20.23
C GLY A 173 -10.51 -21.22 -19.59
N HIS A 174 -10.99 -22.12 -18.74
CA HIS A 174 -12.22 -21.95 -17.96
C HIS A 174 -11.88 -21.88 -16.47
N VAL A 175 -12.38 -20.86 -15.80
CA VAL A 175 -12.35 -20.77 -14.33
C VAL A 175 -13.69 -21.25 -13.78
N CYS A 176 -13.63 -21.99 -12.69
CA CYS A 176 -14.77 -22.59 -12.04
C CYS A 176 -14.63 -22.45 -10.53
N ILE A 177 -15.67 -21.94 -9.85
CA ILE A 177 -15.70 -21.82 -8.39
C ILE A 177 -16.85 -22.64 -7.80
N THR A 178 -16.54 -23.33 -6.71
CA THR A 178 -17.46 -24.17 -5.94
C THR A 178 -17.52 -23.69 -4.49
N ASP A 179 -18.29 -24.39 -3.66
CA ASP A 179 -18.36 -24.18 -2.21
C ASP A 179 -17.05 -24.51 -1.47
N ALA A 180 -16.13 -25.25 -2.10
CA ALA A 180 -14.88 -25.68 -1.47
C ALA A 180 -13.61 -25.25 -2.21
N ASN A 181 -13.67 -25.05 -3.53
CA ASN A 181 -12.48 -24.93 -4.39
C ASN A 181 -12.66 -23.93 -5.54
N LEU A 182 -11.52 -23.33 -5.94
CA LEU A 182 -11.32 -22.57 -7.17
C LEU A 182 -10.50 -23.43 -8.11
N TYR A 183 -11.02 -23.63 -9.31
CA TYR A 183 -10.37 -24.38 -10.37
C TYR A 183 -10.10 -23.49 -11.58
N PHE A 184 -8.99 -23.75 -12.25
CA PHE A 184 -8.73 -23.21 -13.58
C PHE A 184 -8.26 -24.33 -14.51
N GLN A 185 -8.95 -24.49 -15.63
CA GLN A 185 -8.65 -25.49 -16.65
C GLN A 185 -8.17 -24.83 -17.95
N PRO A 186 -6.86 -24.86 -18.24
CA PRO A 186 -6.33 -24.31 -19.48
C PRO A 186 -6.72 -25.16 -20.71
N LEU A 187 -7.00 -24.51 -21.84
CA LEU A 187 -7.34 -25.17 -23.10
C LEU A 187 -6.22 -26.07 -23.64
N ASN A 188 -4.97 -25.72 -23.34
CA ASN A 188 -3.77 -26.41 -23.80
C ASN A 188 -3.22 -27.42 -22.77
N GLY A 189 -3.80 -27.50 -21.56
CA GLY A 189 -3.33 -28.36 -20.48
C GLY A 189 -2.00 -27.93 -19.84
N TYR A 190 -1.54 -26.70 -20.06
CA TYR A 190 -0.30 -26.14 -19.52
C TYR A 190 -0.59 -25.02 -18.49
N PRO A 191 0.15 -24.92 -17.38
CA PRO A 191 1.28 -25.77 -16.95
C PRO A 191 0.84 -27.13 -16.39
N LYS A 192 -0.40 -27.24 -15.93
CA LYS A 192 -1.03 -28.49 -15.47
C LYS A 192 -2.40 -28.63 -16.12
N PRO A 193 -2.97 -29.86 -16.21
CA PRO A 193 -4.29 -30.08 -16.80
C PRO A 193 -5.41 -29.30 -16.13
N VAL A 194 -5.34 -29.15 -14.80
CA VAL A 194 -6.23 -28.31 -13.98
C VAL A 194 -5.39 -27.76 -12.82
N VAL A 195 -5.49 -26.46 -12.59
CA VAL A 195 -5.02 -25.77 -11.38
C VAL A 195 -6.16 -25.78 -10.37
N HIS A 196 -5.87 -26.13 -9.12
CA HIS A 196 -6.88 -26.15 -8.05
C HIS A 196 -6.33 -25.43 -6.82
N ILE A 197 -7.19 -24.64 -6.17
CA ILE A 197 -6.92 -23.91 -4.93
C ILE A 197 -8.08 -24.15 -3.99
N MET A 198 -7.79 -24.64 -2.78
CA MET A 198 -8.81 -24.83 -1.74
C MET A 198 -9.21 -23.48 -1.15
N MET A 199 -10.51 -23.21 -1.01
CA MET A 199 -11.02 -21.91 -0.54
C MET A 199 -10.49 -21.54 0.84
N HIS A 200 -10.39 -22.50 1.77
CA HIS A 200 -9.86 -22.26 3.11
C HIS A 200 -8.36 -21.89 3.14
N ASN A 201 -7.62 -22.15 2.05
CA ASN A 201 -6.22 -21.75 1.94
C ASN A 201 -6.06 -20.32 1.45
N VAL A 202 -7.07 -19.75 0.80
CA VAL A 202 -7.00 -18.38 0.31
C VAL A 202 -6.83 -17.43 1.50
N ARG A 203 -5.90 -16.48 1.38
CA ARG A 203 -5.62 -15.47 2.41
C ARG A 203 -5.82 -14.06 1.89
N ARG A 204 -5.45 -13.81 0.63
CA ARG A 204 -5.57 -12.49 -0.01
C ARG A 204 -6.07 -12.65 -1.44
N ILE A 205 -6.92 -11.73 -1.85
CA ILE A 205 -7.35 -11.58 -3.24
C ILE A 205 -7.22 -10.11 -3.62
N TYR A 206 -6.70 -9.84 -4.81
CA TYR A 206 -6.53 -8.48 -5.30
C TYR A 206 -7.15 -8.34 -6.68
N LYS A 207 -7.97 -7.30 -6.85
CA LYS A 207 -8.38 -6.83 -8.17
C LYS A 207 -7.17 -6.17 -8.81
N ARG A 208 -6.82 -6.57 -10.04
CA ARG A 208 -5.63 -6.10 -10.76
C ARG A 208 -6.00 -5.43 -12.07
N ARG A 209 -5.10 -4.58 -12.55
CA ARG A 209 -5.09 -4.14 -13.95
C ARG A 209 -4.29 -5.12 -14.81
N HIS A 210 -4.70 -5.32 -16.05
CA HIS A 210 -3.93 -6.04 -17.06
C HIS A 210 -3.98 -5.25 -18.36
N GLY A 211 -2.81 -4.83 -18.85
CA GLY A 211 -2.72 -3.89 -19.98
C GLY A 211 -3.46 -2.57 -19.70
N LEU A 212 -3.29 -2.00 -18.50
CA LEU A 212 -3.95 -0.79 -18.00
C LEU A 212 -5.50 -0.85 -17.92
N MET A 213 -6.10 -2.03 -18.01
CA MET A 213 -7.56 -2.23 -17.88
C MET A 213 -7.90 -3.07 -16.64
N PRO A 214 -9.03 -2.82 -15.94
CA PRO A 214 -9.37 -3.48 -14.67
C PRO A 214 -9.95 -4.90 -14.90
N LEU A 215 -9.14 -5.79 -15.47
CA LEU A 215 -9.54 -7.12 -15.92
C LEU A 215 -8.86 -8.25 -15.15
N GLY A 216 -8.00 -7.95 -14.19
CA GLY A 216 -7.22 -8.95 -13.47
C GLY A 216 -7.81 -9.32 -12.10
N LEU A 217 -7.59 -10.56 -11.69
CA LEU A 217 -7.80 -11.04 -10.32
C LEU A 217 -6.63 -11.94 -9.92
N GLU A 218 -6.02 -11.63 -8.80
CA GLU A 218 -4.86 -12.35 -8.28
C GLU A 218 -5.19 -12.95 -6.90
N VAL A 219 -4.83 -14.21 -6.68
CA VAL A 219 -5.20 -14.99 -5.48
C VAL A 219 -3.96 -15.55 -4.80
N PHE A 220 -3.84 -15.31 -3.49
CA PHE A 220 -2.71 -15.72 -2.66
C PHE A 220 -3.19 -16.61 -1.51
N CYS A 221 -2.50 -17.73 -1.31
CA CYS A 221 -2.71 -18.67 -0.22
C CYS A 221 -1.76 -18.44 0.97
N THR A 222 -0.76 -17.60 0.79
CA THR A 222 0.26 -17.24 1.78
C THR A 222 0.22 -15.73 2.08
N GLU A 223 0.57 -15.36 3.31
CA GLU A 223 0.49 -13.97 3.77
C GLU A 223 1.59 -13.07 3.19
N ASN A 224 2.79 -13.60 2.99
CA ASN A 224 3.99 -12.80 2.72
C ASN A 224 4.63 -13.04 1.34
N ASP A 225 4.11 -13.95 0.51
CA ASP A 225 4.72 -14.23 -0.78
C ASP A 225 4.45 -13.09 -1.78
N LEU A 226 5.49 -12.76 -2.56
CA LEU A 226 5.42 -11.86 -3.71
C LEU A 226 4.65 -12.47 -4.89
N CYS A 227 4.78 -13.77 -5.08
CA CYS A 227 4.16 -14.50 -6.19
C CYS A 227 2.82 -15.07 -5.75
N SER A 228 1.76 -14.77 -6.50
CA SER A 228 0.45 -15.35 -6.26
C SER A 228 0.38 -16.81 -6.72
N ASP A 229 -0.51 -17.59 -6.12
CA ASP A 229 -0.80 -18.96 -6.56
C ASP A 229 -1.51 -19.01 -7.92
N ILE A 230 -2.34 -18.01 -8.22
CA ILE A 230 -2.95 -17.84 -9.54
C ILE A 230 -3.26 -16.38 -9.86
N TYR A 231 -2.96 -15.97 -11.09
CA TYR A 231 -3.38 -14.70 -11.67
C TYR A 231 -4.26 -14.96 -12.89
N LEU A 232 -5.51 -14.51 -12.83
CA LEU A 232 -6.50 -14.60 -13.90
C LEU A 232 -6.77 -13.24 -14.53
N LYS A 233 -6.87 -13.22 -15.86
CA LYS A 233 -7.34 -12.10 -16.67
C LYS A 233 -8.68 -12.48 -17.30
N PHE A 234 -9.66 -11.60 -17.16
CA PHE A 234 -11.01 -11.79 -17.68
C PHE A 234 -11.23 -11.00 -18.97
N TYR A 235 -12.23 -11.41 -19.74
CA TYR A 235 -12.64 -10.69 -20.95
C TYR A 235 -13.52 -9.47 -20.65
N ASN A 236 -14.15 -9.44 -19.48
CA ASN A 236 -14.96 -8.33 -19.00
C ASN A 236 -14.79 -8.17 -17.47
N SER A 237 -15.09 -6.98 -16.95
CA SER A 237 -14.96 -6.70 -15.52
C SER A 237 -16.05 -7.34 -14.66
N GLN A 238 -17.21 -7.67 -15.25
CA GLN A 238 -18.34 -8.24 -14.53
C GLN A 238 -18.02 -9.65 -14.02
N ASP A 239 -17.53 -10.54 -14.88
CA ASP A 239 -17.14 -11.91 -14.50
C ASP A 239 -16.06 -11.89 -13.41
N ARG A 240 -15.09 -10.97 -13.54
CA ARG A 240 -14.04 -10.76 -12.53
C ARG A 240 -14.62 -10.34 -11.18
N ASP A 241 -15.55 -9.39 -11.19
CA ASP A 241 -16.18 -8.88 -9.98
C ASP A 241 -17.04 -9.95 -9.31
N GLU A 242 -17.85 -10.68 -10.07
CA GLU A 242 -18.66 -11.78 -9.55
C GLU A 242 -17.78 -12.88 -8.92
N LEU A 243 -16.70 -13.30 -9.58
CA LEU A 243 -15.77 -14.28 -9.00
C LEU A 243 -15.10 -13.75 -7.73
N TYR A 244 -14.67 -12.49 -7.72
CA TYR A 244 -14.11 -11.83 -6.53
C TYR A 244 -15.11 -11.87 -5.37
N PHE A 245 -16.38 -11.53 -5.61
CA PHE A 245 -17.41 -11.52 -4.56
C PHE A 245 -17.64 -12.92 -3.97
N TYR A 246 -17.64 -13.97 -4.80
CA TYR A 246 -17.74 -15.34 -4.31
C TYR A 246 -16.56 -15.70 -3.40
N ILE A 247 -15.31 -15.48 -3.85
CA ILE A 247 -14.13 -15.79 -3.02
C ILE A 247 -14.14 -14.98 -1.73
N ALA A 248 -14.48 -13.69 -1.81
CA ALA A 248 -14.53 -12.79 -0.65
C ALA A 248 -15.55 -13.25 0.41
N THR A 249 -16.68 -13.82 -0.01
CA THR A 249 -17.75 -14.27 0.90
C THR A 249 -17.32 -15.50 1.73
N TYR A 250 -16.45 -16.35 1.19
CA TYR A 250 -15.96 -17.56 1.88
C TYR A 250 -14.78 -17.29 2.82
N LEU A 251 -14.18 -16.11 2.74
CA LEU A 251 -13.11 -15.71 3.65
C LEU A 251 -13.75 -15.21 4.95
N GLU A 252 -13.83 -16.10 5.96
CA GLU A 252 -14.44 -15.87 7.29
C GLU A 252 -13.98 -14.57 7.98
N ASN A 253 -12.84 -14.03 7.55
CA ASN A 253 -12.31 -12.73 7.95
C ASN A 253 -11.68 -12.02 6.74
N HIS A 254 -12.39 -11.85 5.62
CA HIS A 254 -11.93 -10.93 4.57
C HIS A 254 -11.91 -9.52 5.16
N ILE A 255 -10.83 -9.19 5.84
CA ILE A 255 -10.48 -7.83 6.24
C ILE A 255 -10.56 -7.04 4.93
N THR A 256 -11.44 -6.03 4.89
CA THR A 256 -11.40 -4.96 3.90
C THR A 256 -9.94 -4.64 3.61
N GLU A 257 -9.51 -4.79 2.35
CA GLU A 257 -8.13 -4.55 1.91
C GLU A 257 -7.48 -3.49 2.79
N GLN A 258 -6.41 -3.86 3.52
CA GLN A 258 -5.68 -2.86 4.29
C GLN A 258 -5.30 -1.74 3.33
N THR A 259 -5.84 -0.57 3.61
CA THR A 259 -5.69 0.61 2.75
C THR A 259 -4.23 1.06 2.75
N ALA A 260 -3.82 1.82 1.72
CA ALA A 260 -2.46 2.34 1.64
C ALA A 260 -2.11 3.16 2.89
N GLU A 261 -3.11 3.92 3.34
CA GLU A 261 -3.29 4.61 4.61
C GLU A 261 -2.91 3.78 5.85
N SER A 262 -3.42 2.55 5.98
CA SER A 262 -3.12 1.68 7.13
C SER A 262 -1.65 1.26 7.16
N TYR A 263 -1.12 0.78 6.03
CA TYR A 263 0.29 0.40 5.93
C TYR A 263 1.22 1.59 6.15
N MET A 264 0.83 2.78 5.67
CA MET A 264 1.57 4.02 5.87
C MET A 264 1.71 4.34 7.37
N LEU A 265 0.63 4.24 8.14
CA LEU A 265 0.67 4.48 9.58
C LEU A 265 1.58 3.47 10.30
N GLN A 266 1.50 2.19 9.94
CA GLN A 266 2.36 1.14 10.48
C GLN A 266 3.83 1.38 10.15
N TRP A 267 4.13 1.79 8.91
CA TRP A 267 5.48 2.10 8.45
C TRP A 267 6.06 3.33 9.14
N GLN A 268 5.27 4.41 9.24
CA GLN A 268 5.67 5.63 9.93
C GLN A 268 6.13 5.31 11.35
N ARG A 269 5.39 4.46 12.08
CA ARG A 269 5.71 4.06 13.46
C ARG A 269 6.78 2.99 13.61
N GLY A 270 7.30 2.45 12.50
CA GLY A 270 8.33 1.43 12.53
C GLY A 270 7.83 0.01 12.82
N HIS A 271 6.52 -0.25 12.73
CA HIS A 271 5.97 -1.61 12.86
C HIS A 271 6.29 -2.50 11.65
N ILE A 272 6.42 -1.88 10.47
CA ILE A 272 6.88 -2.55 9.25
C ILE A 272 8.13 -1.86 8.71
N SER A 273 8.99 -2.64 8.06
CA SER A 273 10.25 -2.19 7.48
C SER A 273 10.03 -1.37 6.18
N ASN A 274 11.08 -0.71 5.69
CA ASN A 274 11.02 -0.02 4.40
C ASN A 274 10.74 -1.00 3.25
N TYR A 275 11.39 -2.17 3.26
CA TYR A 275 11.15 -3.25 2.29
C TYR A 275 9.68 -3.70 2.29
N GLN A 276 9.13 -4.03 3.47
CA GLN A 276 7.74 -4.47 3.59
C GLN A 276 6.77 -3.40 3.10
N TYR A 277 6.99 -2.14 3.47
CA TYR A 277 6.14 -1.04 3.03
C TYR A 277 6.16 -0.86 1.51
N LEU A 278 7.34 -0.86 0.89
CA LEU A 278 7.47 -0.82 -0.58
C LEU A 278 6.77 -1.99 -1.27
N LEU A 279 6.85 -3.19 -0.68
CA LEU A 279 6.14 -4.35 -1.22
C LEU A 279 4.62 -4.19 -1.15
N HIS A 280 4.09 -3.67 -0.03
CA HIS A 280 2.67 -3.38 0.10
C HIS A 280 2.20 -2.30 -0.88
N LEU A 281 2.98 -1.23 -1.07
CA LEU A 281 2.67 -0.19 -2.07
C LEU A 281 2.67 -0.74 -3.50
N ASN A 282 3.66 -1.56 -3.85
CA ASN A 282 3.70 -2.24 -5.15
C ASN A 282 2.44 -3.09 -5.37
N ASN A 283 2.06 -3.88 -4.36
CA ASN A 283 0.82 -4.66 -4.41
C ASN A 283 -0.40 -3.75 -4.60
N LEU A 284 -0.61 -2.72 -3.77
CA LEU A 284 -1.76 -1.83 -3.92
C LEU A 284 -1.77 -1.07 -5.26
N ALA A 285 -0.61 -0.92 -5.89
CA ALA A 285 -0.44 -0.28 -7.18
C ALA A 285 -0.57 -1.22 -8.40
N ASP A 286 -1.15 -2.42 -8.19
CA ASP A 286 -1.37 -3.48 -9.17
C ASP A 286 -0.11 -4.12 -9.75
N ARG A 287 1.01 -4.07 -9.02
CA ARG A 287 2.24 -4.77 -9.43
C ARG A 287 2.17 -6.26 -9.07
N SER A 288 2.72 -7.11 -9.93
CA SER A 288 2.75 -8.56 -9.74
C SER A 288 3.98 -9.19 -10.41
N CYS A 289 4.55 -10.21 -9.77
CA CYS A 289 5.64 -11.00 -10.35
C CYS A 289 5.18 -11.88 -11.53
N ASN A 290 3.87 -12.16 -11.65
CA ASN A 290 3.31 -12.96 -12.73
C ASN A 290 3.14 -12.17 -14.04
N ASP A 291 3.12 -10.84 -13.99
CA ASP A 291 3.09 -9.95 -15.16
C ASP A 291 4.35 -9.07 -15.19
N LEU A 292 5.33 -9.46 -16.00
CA LEU A 292 6.61 -8.74 -16.12
C LEU A 292 6.46 -7.30 -16.61
N SER A 293 5.35 -6.94 -17.27
CA SER A 293 5.09 -5.55 -17.69
C SER A 293 4.64 -4.66 -16.52
N GLN A 294 4.25 -5.29 -15.41
CA GLN A 294 3.82 -4.69 -14.16
C GLN A 294 4.61 -5.28 -12.98
N TYR A 295 5.90 -5.58 -13.19
CA TYR A 295 6.74 -6.13 -12.13
C TYR A 295 6.93 -5.13 -10.98
N PRO A 296 7.02 -5.57 -9.71
CA PRO A 296 7.32 -4.71 -8.58
C PRO A 296 8.59 -3.88 -8.81
N VAL A 297 8.56 -2.63 -8.35
CA VAL A 297 9.64 -1.65 -8.55
C VAL A 297 10.19 -1.19 -7.21
N PHE A 298 11.51 -1.21 -7.09
CA PHE A 298 12.25 -0.74 -5.92
C PHE A 298 13.29 0.32 -6.34
N PRO A 299 13.59 1.31 -5.48
CA PRO A 299 14.60 2.32 -5.81
C PRO A 299 16.01 1.73 -5.84
N TRP A 300 16.87 2.31 -6.67
CA TRP A 300 18.31 2.34 -6.34
C TRP A 300 18.52 3.10 -5.03
N ILE A 301 19.15 2.47 -4.03
CA ILE A 301 19.48 3.12 -2.75
C ILE A 301 20.93 3.60 -2.72
N ILE A 302 21.88 2.74 -3.08
CA ILE A 302 23.31 3.04 -3.04
C ILE A 302 23.71 3.75 -4.34
N ALA A 303 24.53 4.79 -4.22
CA ALA A 303 25.15 5.50 -5.34
C ALA A 303 26.64 5.18 -5.51
N ASP A 304 27.29 4.66 -4.46
CA ASP A 304 28.71 4.29 -4.46
C ASP A 304 28.94 2.79 -4.71
N TYR A 305 29.28 2.47 -5.96
CA TYR A 305 29.69 1.14 -6.40
C TYR A 305 31.17 1.07 -6.78
N SER A 306 31.97 2.07 -6.36
CA SER A 306 33.37 2.24 -6.78
C SER A 306 34.38 2.18 -5.63
N SER A 307 33.96 2.56 -4.42
CA SER A 307 34.82 2.54 -3.24
C SER A 307 35.14 1.13 -2.76
N SER A 308 36.25 0.99 -2.03
CA SER A 308 36.64 -0.28 -1.38
C SER A 308 35.78 -0.64 -0.17
N GLU A 309 35.16 0.34 0.48
CA GLU A 309 34.30 0.16 1.66
C GLU A 309 33.00 0.95 1.49
N LEU A 310 31.90 0.38 2.00
CA LEU A 310 30.58 1.00 1.95
C LEU A 310 30.27 1.65 3.30
N ASP A 311 30.26 2.98 3.34
CA ASP A 311 30.04 3.78 4.55
C ASP A 311 28.64 4.39 4.58
N LEU A 312 27.72 3.71 5.28
CA LEU A 312 26.32 4.13 5.38
C LEU A 312 26.10 5.37 6.27
N THR A 313 27.17 5.96 6.84
CA THR A 313 27.07 7.21 7.59
C THR A 313 27.20 8.45 6.70
N LYS A 314 27.70 8.29 5.47
CA LYS A 314 27.90 9.39 4.52
C LYS A 314 26.66 9.55 3.63
N PRO A 315 26.05 10.76 3.57
CA PRO A 315 24.96 11.04 2.64
C PRO A 315 25.31 10.79 1.17
N GLU A 316 26.59 10.98 0.79
CA GLU A 316 27.09 10.79 -0.58
C GLU A 316 27.04 9.33 -1.07
N THR A 317 26.98 8.38 -0.14
CA THR A 317 26.84 6.94 -0.45
C THR A 317 25.44 6.61 -0.97
N PHE A 318 24.45 7.45 -0.67
CA PHE A 318 23.06 7.23 -1.06
C PHE A 318 22.68 8.02 -2.31
N ARG A 319 21.77 7.45 -3.08
CA ARG A 319 21.07 8.16 -4.14
C ARG A 319 20.17 9.25 -3.52
N ASP A 320 20.06 10.37 -4.23
CA ASP A 320 19.00 11.35 -4.00
C ASP A 320 17.62 10.77 -4.37
N LEU A 321 16.84 10.38 -3.36
CA LEU A 321 15.53 9.75 -3.50
C LEU A 321 14.43 10.72 -3.96
N SER A 322 14.66 12.04 -3.86
CA SER A 322 13.74 13.06 -4.36
C SER A 322 13.71 13.19 -5.89
N LYS A 323 14.64 12.52 -6.60
CA LYS A 323 14.81 12.62 -8.05
C LYS A 323 14.63 11.27 -8.74
N PRO A 324 13.96 11.25 -9.92
CA PRO A 324 13.97 10.07 -10.78
C PRO A 324 15.37 9.84 -11.36
N VAL A 325 15.67 8.61 -11.79
CA VAL A 325 16.98 8.21 -12.34
C VAL A 325 17.47 9.21 -13.40
N GLY A 326 16.56 9.58 -14.31
CA GLY A 326 16.82 10.52 -15.40
C GLY A 326 17.34 11.90 -14.98
N ALA A 327 17.02 12.33 -13.76
CA ALA A 327 17.37 13.65 -13.22
C ALA A 327 18.62 13.65 -12.32
N LEU A 328 19.23 12.49 -12.05
CA LEU A 328 20.42 12.39 -11.22
C LEU A 328 21.66 12.99 -11.90
N ASN A 329 21.83 12.74 -13.21
CA ASN A 329 22.89 13.36 -14.02
C ASN A 329 22.39 14.67 -14.64
N LYS A 330 22.97 15.79 -14.22
CA LYS A 330 22.57 17.14 -14.65
C LYS A 330 22.76 17.37 -16.15
N GLU A 331 23.88 16.93 -16.72
CA GLU A 331 24.17 17.12 -18.14
C GLU A 331 23.19 16.34 -19.02
N ARG A 332 22.88 15.10 -18.62
CA ARG A 332 21.85 14.30 -19.30
C ARG A 332 20.48 14.95 -19.19
N LEU A 333 20.10 15.41 -18.00
CA LEU A 333 18.81 16.07 -17.77
C LEU A 333 18.63 17.30 -18.68
N GLU A 334 19.65 18.13 -18.85
CA GLU A 334 19.58 19.30 -19.74
C GLU A 334 19.28 18.92 -21.20
N ARG A 335 19.85 17.81 -21.70
CA ARG A 335 19.55 17.30 -23.04
C ARG A 335 18.11 16.81 -23.15
N LEU A 336 17.61 16.10 -22.13
CA LEU A 336 16.22 15.63 -22.07
C LEU A 336 15.23 16.80 -22.03
N LEU A 337 15.53 17.85 -21.25
CA LEU A 337 14.69 19.04 -21.14
C LEU A 337 14.68 19.86 -22.43
N THR A 338 15.80 19.93 -23.15
CA THR A 338 15.85 20.55 -24.49
C THR A 338 14.89 19.82 -25.43
N ARG A 339 14.98 18.48 -25.51
CA ARG A 339 14.06 17.67 -26.32
C ARG A 339 12.59 17.86 -25.88
N TYR A 340 12.33 17.88 -24.58
CA TYR A 340 10.99 18.06 -24.02
C TYR A 340 10.36 19.41 -24.44
N ARG A 341 11.16 20.49 -24.46
CA ARG A 341 10.67 21.82 -24.86
C ARG A 341 10.32 21.90 -26.35
N GLU A 342 11.09 21.22 -27.20
CA GLU A 342 10.93 21.19 -28.66
C GLU A 342 9.84 20.22 -29.14
N MET A 343 9.45 19.25 -28.32
CA MET A 343 8.48 18.21 -28.67
C MET A 343 7.06 18.78 -28.82
N PRO A 344 6.25 18.33 -29.80
CA PRO A 344 4.82 18.64 -29.84
C PRO A 344 4.07 17.93 -28.70
N GLU A 345 2.87 18.41 -28.36
CA GLU A 345 2.01 17.69 -27.42
C GLU A 345 1.52 16.35 -28.02
N PRO A 346 1.40 15.28 -27.22
CA PRO A 346 1.68 15.20 -25.78
C PRO A 346 3.19 15.06 -25.46
N LYS A 347 3.70 15.92 -24.58
CA LYS A 347 5.13 15.94 -24.23
C LYS A 347 5.52 14.91 -23.18
N PHE A 348 6.73 14.37 -23.30
CA PHE A 348 7.33 13.48 -22.28
C PHE A 348 8.86 13.63 -22.19
N MET A 349 9.40 13.40 -21.00
CA MET A 349 10.84 13.43 -20.74
C MET A 349 11.50 12.07 -20.97
N TYR A 350 10.76 10.98 -20.73
CA TYR A 350 11.28 9.62 -20.83
C TYR A 350 10.47 8.78 -21.81
N GLY A 351 11.11 8.35 -22.91
CA GLY A 351 10.50 7.42 -23.87
C GLY A 351 10.65 5.95 -23.47
N SER A 352 11.50 5.66 -22.49
CA SER A 352 11.69 4.35 -21.88
C SER A 352 11.25 4.43 -20.43
N HIS A 353 10.50 3.43 -19.97
CA HIS A 353 9.99 3.36 -18.61
C HIS A 353 11.00 2.73 -17.65
N TYR A 354 10.98 3.06 -16.36
CA TYR A 354 11.94 2.52 -15.38
C TYR A 354 11.74 1.03 -15.04
N SER A 355 10.59 0.46 -15.40
CA SER A 355 10.25 -0.95 -15.26
C SER A 355 9.62 -1.46 -16.56
N SER A 356 10.23 -2.48 -17.16
CA SER A 356 9.75 -3.12 -18.38
C SER A 356 10.11 -4.61 -18.35
N PRO A 357 9.42 -5.48 -19.13
CA PRO A 357 9.78 -6.90 -19.19
C PRO A 357 11.24 -7.14 -19.55
N GLY A 358 11.78 -6.35 -20.49
CA GLY A 358 13.18 -6.43 -20.89
C GLY A 358 14.15 -6.08 -19.75
N TYR A 359 13.81 -5.13 -18.88
CA TYR A 359 14.64 -4.74 -17.74
C TYR A 359 14.58 -5.74 -16.59
N VAL A 360 13.41 -6.30 -16.32
CA VAL A 360 13.24 -7.36 -15.31
C VAL A 360 14.05 -8.59 -15.72
N LEU A 361 13.91 -9.03 -16.97
CA LEU A 361 14.65 -10.17 -17.49
C LEU A 361 16.14 -9.90 -17.64
N PHE A 362 16.55 -8.65 -17.87
CA PHE A 362 17.95 -8.26 -17.83
C PHE A 362 18.60 -8.65 -16.50
N TYR A 363 17.93 -8.39 -15.36
CA TYR A 363 18.41 -8.81 -14.05
C TYR A 363 18.27 -10.33 -13.84
N LEU A 364 17.12 -10.91 -14.23
CA LEU A 364 16.77 -12.31 -13.92
C LEU A 364 17.28 -13.36 -14.92
N VAL A 365 18.09 -12.97 -15.91
CA VAL A 365 18.56 -13.89 -16.98
C VAL A 365 19.22 -15.16 -16.46
N ARG A 366 19.81 -15.14 -15.25
CA ARG A 366 20.49 -16.29 -14.62
C ARG A 366 19.55 -17.25 -13.89
N VAL A 367 18.38 -16.80 -13.47
CA VAL A 367 17.38 -17.62 -12.74
C VAL A 367 16.26 -18.06 -13.67
N ALA A 368 15.84 -17.19 -14.59
CA ALA A 368 14.78 -17.46 -15.54
C ALA A 368 15.22 -17.27 -17.01
N PRO A 369 16.27 -18.00 -17.47
CA PRO A 369 16.81 -17.87 -18.81
C PRO A 369 15.80 -18.16 -19.92
N GLU A 370 14.79 -19.01 -19.67
CA GLU A 370 13.73 -19.36 -20.60
C GLU A 370 12.91 -18.15 -21.06
N TYR A 371 12.65 -17.20 -20.16
CA TYR A 371 11.90 -15.98 -20.50
C TYR A 371 12.76 -15.03 -21.33
N MET A 372 14.05 -14.91 -21.04
CA MET A 372 14.98 -14.14 -21.88
C MET A 372 15.08 -14.73 -23.29
N LEU A 373 15.21 -16.06 -23.39
CA LEU A 373 15.23 -16.76 -24.67
C LEU A 373 13.90 -16.58 -25.43
N CYS A 374 12.77 -16.56 -24.72
CA CYS A 374 11.47 -16.26 -25.32
C CYS A 374 11.44 -14.86 -25.94
N LEU A 375 11.91 -13.85 -25.20
CA LEU A 375 11.95 -12.46 -25.66
C LEU A 375 12.90 -12.23 -26.84
N GLN A 376 14.04 -12.93 -26.86
CA GLN A 376 15.12 -12.77 -27.85
C GLN A 376 15.14 -13.87 -28.93
N ASN A 377 13.99 -14.49 -29.23
CA ASN A 377 13.84 -15.49 -30.29
C ASN A 377 14.83 -16.67 -30.22
N GLY A 378 15.11 -17.16 -29.01
CA GLY A 378 15.89 -18.36 -28.75
C GLY A 378 17.41 -18.14 -28.64
N LYS A 379 17.87 -16.89 -28.57
CA LYS A 379 19.27 -16.53 -28.30
C LYS A 379 19.35 -15.57 -27.11
N PHE A 380 20.48 -15.55 -26.42
CA PHE A 380 20.75 -14.51 -25.44
C PHE A 380 21.11 -13.19 -26.14
N ASP A 381 20.94 -12.06 -25.45
CA ASP A 381 21.34 -10.76 -25.96
C ASP A 381 22.88 -10.66 -26.11
N HIS A 382 23.34 -9.64 -26.81
CA HIS A 382 24.77 -9.37 -26.99
C HIS A 382 25.45 -9.20 -25.63
N ALA A 383 26.59 -9.85 -25.42
CA ALA A 383 27.30 -9.91 -24.14
C ALA A 383 27.48 -8.53 -23.47
N ASP A 384 27.88 -7.50 -24.23
CA ASP A 384 28.06 -6.13 -23.70
C ASP A 384 26.75 -5.43 -23.25
N ARG A 385 25.57 -5.95 -23.63
CA ARG A 385 24.26 -5.46 -23.19
C ARG A 385 23.62 -6.35 -22.12
N THR A 386 24.21 -7.50 -21.81
CA THR A 386 23.72 -8.38 -20.75
C THR A 386 24.15 -7.87 -19.37
N PHE A 387 23.37 -8.21 -18.34
CA PHE A 387 23.68 -7.84 -16.97
C PHE A 387 24.94 -8.56 -16.50
N ASN A 388 26.04 -7.80 -16.38
CA ASN A 388 27.37 -8.35 -16.11
C ASN A 388 28.09 -7.67 -14.93
N SER A 389 27.75 -6.43 -14.59
CA SER A 389 28.38 -5.69 -13.49
C SER A 389 27.39 -4.72 -12.86
N ILE A 390 27.35 -4.65 -11.53
CA ILE A 390 26.47 -3.74 -10.80
C ILE A 390 26.92 -2.29 -11.01
N ALA A 391 28.22 -2.03 -10.88
CA ALA A 391 28.79 -0.70 -11.06
C ALA A 391 28.62 -0.18 -12.49
N GLU A 392 28.82 -1.04 -13.50
CA GLU A 392 28.61 -0.67 -14.91
C GLU A 392 27.12 -0.39 -15.19
N THR A 393 26.22 -1.19 -14.60
CA THR A 393 24.76 -0.99 -14.75
C THR A 393 24.33 0.34 -14.15
N TRP A 394 24.75 0.66 -12.92
CA TRP A 394 24.46 1.95 -12.29
C TRP A 394 24.97 3.12 -13.13
N LYS A 395 26.21 3.04 -13.62
CA LYS A 395 26.79 4.06 -14.49
C LYS A 395 25.98 4.23 -15.79
N ASN A 396 25.56 3.13 -16.41
CA ASN A 396 24.73 3.17 -17.61
C ASN A 396 23.36 3.81 -17.33
N CYS A 397 22.76 3.57 -16.16
CA CYS A 397 21.53 4.25 -15.73
C CYS A 397 21.71 5.75 -15.51
N LEU A 398 22.94 6.26 -15.31
CA LEU A 398 23.23 7.70 -15.18
C LEU A 398 23.61 8.36 -16.51
N ASP A 399 24.33 7.66 -17.38
CA ASP A 399 24.92 8.22 -18.59
C ASP A 399 24.16 7.83 -19.87
N GLY A 400 23.47 6.69 -19.85
CA GLY A 400 22.73 6.15 -20.98
C GLY A 400 21.58 7.06 -21.42
N ALA A 401 21.42 7.22 -22.73
CA ALA A 401 20.44 8.13 -23.33
C ALA A 401 18.98 7.66 -23.13
N THR A 402 18.77 6.36 -23.01
CA THR A 402 17.45 5.71 -22.91
C THR A 402 17.40 4.72 -21.74
N ASP A 403 18.33 4.83 -20.80
CA ASP A 403 18.50 3.87 -19.70
C ASP A 403 18.12 4.55 -18.37
N PHE A 404 16.90 4.25 -17.91
CA PHE A 404 16.30 4.86 -16.71
C PHE A 404 15.80 3.80 -15.71
N LYS A 405 16.40 2.60 -15.72
CA LYS A 405 15.93 1.46 -14.93
C LYS A 405 15.97 1.76 -13.43
N GLU A 406 14.91 1.41 -12.73
CA GLU A 406 14.94 1.20 -11.29
C GLU A 406 15.26 -0.28 -10.99
N LEU A 407 15.31 -0.64 -9.72
CA LEU A 407 15.59 -2.00 -9.24
C LEU A 407 14.32 -2.83 -9.08
N ILE A 408 14.54 -4.12 -8.85
CA ILE A 408 13.53 -5.13 -8.51
C ILE A 408 13.71 -5.57 -7.04
N PRO A 409 12.68 -6.15 -6.39
CA PRO A 409 12.74 -6.57 -4.98
C PRO A 409 13.93 -7.48 -4.65
N GLU A 410 14.37 -8.32 -5.59
CA GLU A 410 15.43 -9.31 -5.42
C GLU A 410 16.78 -8.71 -4.97
N PHE A 411 17.02 -7.42 -5.24
CA PHE A 411 18.21 -6.70 -4.74
C PHE A 411 18.20 -6.47 -3.22
N TYR A 412 17.06 -6.71 -2.56
CA TYR A 412 16.82 -6.51 -1.14
C TYR A 412 16.26 -7.77 -0.46
N GLU A 413 16.32 -8.92 -1.15
CA GLU A 413 15.92 -10.22 -0.63
C GLU A 413 17.15 -11.04 -0.22
N ASN A 414 16.93 -12.28 0.23
CA ASN A 414 17.99 -13.17 0.69
C ASN A 414 18.49 -14.13 -0.39
N ASP A 415 17.83 -14.21 -1.56
CA ASP A 415 18.25 -15.10 -2.64
C ASP A 415 19.17 -14.40 -3.65
N SER A 416 20.46 -14.73 -3.58
CA SER A 416 21.48 -14.20 -4.49
C SER A 416 21.63 -14.98 -5.80
N SER A 417 20.76 -15.95 -6.07
CA SER A 417 20.83 -16.83 -7.25
C SER A 417 20.88 -16.05 -8.58
N PHE A 418 20.23 -14.88 -8.68
CA PHE A 418 20.24 -14.04 -9.88
C PHE A 418 21.58 -13.35 -10.19
N LEU A 419 22.49 -13.29 -9.22
CA LEU A 419 23.85 -12.78 -9.41
C LEU A 419 24.83 -13.88 -9.84
N VAL A 420 24.46 -15.15 -9.69
CA VAL A 420 25.34 -16.30 -9.86
C VAL A 420 24.94 -17.13 -11.08
N ASN A 421 25.86 -17.36 -12.01
CA ASN A 421 25.60 -18.23 -13.18
C ASN A 421 25.71 -19.72 -12.81
N SER A 422 24.86 -20.19 -11.91
CA SER A 422 24.85 -21.59 -11.42
C SER A 422 24.53 -22.60 -12.53
N LEU A 423 23.72 -22.19 -13.51
CA LEU A 423 23.34 -23.01 -14.67
C LEU A 423 24.42 -23.09 -15.76
N LYS A 424 25.55 -22.38 -15.60
CA LYS A 424 26.64 -22.31 -16.58
C LYS A 424 26.17 -21.91 -17.99
N LEU A 425 25.28 -20.92 -18.03
CA LEU A 425 24.75 -20.36 -19.27
C LEU A 425 25.86 -19.73 -20.10
N ASP A 426 25.81 -19.91 -21.42
CA ASP A 426 26.68 -19.19 -22.37
C ASP A 426 26.08 -17.81 -22.68
N LEU A 427 26.50 -16.81 -21.91
CA LEU A 427 26.07 -15.41 -22.07
C LEU A 427 26.98 -14.63 -23.03
N GLY A 428 27.87 -15.32 -23.74
CA GLY A 428 28.75 -14.75 -24.74
C GLY A 428 30.00 -14.07 -24.19
N LYS A 429 30.76 -13.49 -25.13
CA LYS A 429 32.07 -12.86 -24.88
C LYS A 429 31.99 -11.37 -25.18
N ARG A 430 32.42 -10.53 -24.24
CA ARG A 430 32.49 -9.08 -24.40
C ARG A 430 33.55 -8.69 -25.43
N GLN A 431 33.50 -7.46 -25.95
CA GLN A 431 34.52 -6.93 -26.87
C GLN A 431 35.95 -6.99 -26.31
N GLY A 432 36.11 -6.86 -24.98
CA GLY A 432 37.39 -7.03 -24.28
C GLY A 432 37.86 -8.47 -24.11
N GLY A 433 37.10 -9.44 -24.63
CA GLY A 433 37.44 -10.86 -24.61
C GLY A 433 37.10 -11.60 -23.31
N LYS A 434 36.51 -10.94 -22.32
CA LYS A 434 36.03 -11.56 -21.08
C LYS A 434 34.68 -12.25 -21.33
N MET A 435 34.52 -13.48 -20.85
CA MET A 435 33.23 -14.18 -20.87
C MET A 435 32.30 -13.59 -19.81
N VAL A 436 31.01 -13.51 -20.10
CA VAL A 436 30.00 -13.11 -19.12
C VAL A 436 29.60 -14.33 -18.29
N GLU A 437 29.88 -14.31 -16.99
CA GLU A 437 29.56 -15.41 -16.06
C GLU A 437 28.78 -14.88 -14.85
N HIS A 438 29.36 -14.93 -13.65
CA HIS A 438 28.83 -14.27 -12.46
C HIS A 438 28.79 -12.76 -12.65
N VAL A 439 27.85 -12.09 -11.99
CA VAL A 439 27.80 -10.63 -11.98
C VAL A 439 28.99 -10.09 -11.19
N GLU A 440 29.69 -9.11 -11.76
CA GLU A 440 30.77 -8.42 -11.09
C GLU A 440 30.20 -7.51 -9.99
N LEU A 441 30.63 -7.80 -8.76
CA LEU A 441 30.23 -7.07 -7.57
C LEU A 441 31.15 -5.87 -7.30
N PRO A 442 30.68 -4.84 -6.59
CA PRO A 442 31.51 -3.76 -6.09
C PRO A 442 32.62 -4.26 -5.17
N SER A 443 33.73 -3.53 -5.08
CA SER A 443 34.89 -3.91 -4.25
C SER A 443 34.58 -4.07 -2.76
N TRP A 444 33.54 -3.38 -2.27
CA TRP A 444 33.10 -3.48 -0.88
C TRP A 444 32.27 -4.73 -0.58
N ALA A 445 31.86 -5.51 -1.58
CA ALA A 445 31.13 -6.76 -1.39
C ALA A 445 32.06 -7.96 -1.55
N LEU A 446 32.07 -8.86 -0.56
CA LEU A 446 32.90 -10.06 -0.57
C LEU A 446 32.34 -11.13 -1.51
N ASP A 447 31.03 -11.33 -1.45
CA ASP A 447 30.27 -12.31 -2.22
C ASP A 447 28.83 -11.81 -2.44
N PRO A 448 28.01 -12.52 -3.24
CA PRO A 448 26.65 -12.09 -3.55
C PRO A 448 25.73 -11.95 -2.34
N ASP A 449 25.90 -12.77 -1.30
CA ASP A 449 25.06 -12.71 -0.10
C ASP A 449 25.43 -11.49 0.77
N ASP A 450 26.73 -11.20 0.92
CA ASP A 450 27.23 -9.98 1.57
C ASP A 450 26.79 -8.71 0.82
N PHE A 451 26.74 -8.75 -0.52
CA PHE A 451 26.18 -7.65 -1.32
C PHE A 451 24.69 -7.40 -1.00
N LEU A 452 23.87 -8.44 -0.94
CA LEU A 452 22.45 -8.31 -0.63
C LEU A 452 22.23 -7.85 0.82
N GLN A 453 22.98 -8.40 1.78
CA GLN A 453 22.90 -7.98 3.18
C GLN A 453 23.24 -6.48 3.35
N LYS A 454 24.28 -6.00 2.66
CA LYS A 454 24.65 -4.57 2.66
C LYS A 454 23.60 -3.71 1.97
N SER A 455 22.97 -4.21 0.90
CA SER A 455 21.88 -3.52 0.20
C SER A 455 20.62 -3.41 1.08
N GLN A 456 20.26 -4.47 1.80
CA GLN A 456 19.19 -4.47 2.80
C GLN A 456 19.50 -3.48 3.94
N ASN A 457 20.71 -3.50 4.48
CA ASN A 457 21.14 -2.57 5.53
C ASN A 457 21.08 -1.10 5.04
N ALA A 458 21.40 -0.86 3.77
CA ALA A 458 21.29 0.46 3.17
C ALA A 458 19.81 0.89 3.03
N LEU A 459 18.93 0.00 2.56
CA LEU A 459 17.49 0.25 2.44
C LEU A 459 16.83 0.53 3.80
N GLU A 460 17.20 -0.21 4.84
CA GLU A 460 16.66 -0.03 6.19
C GLU A 460 17.42 1.02 7.02
N SER A 461 18.42 1.70 6.41
CA SER A 461 19.19 2.73 7.08
C SER A 461 18.32 3.92 7.52
N GLN A 462 18.83 4.68 8.49
CA GLN A 462 18.16 5.90 8.93
C GLN A 462 18.01 6.91 7.79
N TYR A 463 19.05 7.09 6.97
CA TYR A 463 19.00 8.02 5.83
C TYR A 463 17.84 7.68 4.87
N VAL A 464 17.71 6.40 4.49
CA VAL A 464 16.62 6.00 3.59
C VAL A 464 15.26 6.14 4.27
N SER A 465 15.14 5.71 5.52
CA SER A 465 13.90 5.90 6.29
C SER A 465 13.45 7.37 6.34
N GLU A 466 14.40 8.30 6.37
CA GLU A 466 14.14 9.74 6.36
C GLU A 466 13.67 10.28 5.00
N HIS A 467 14.09 9.68 3.89
CA HIS A 467 13.91 10.24 2.54
C HIS A 467 13.06 9.37 1.60
N LEU A 468 12.70 8.14 1.98
CA LEU A 468 11.98 7.20 1.11
C LEU A 468 10.61 7.72 0.64
N HIS A 469 9.92 8.51 1.48
CA HIS A 469 8.67 9.18 1.14
C HIS A 469 8.78 10.03 -0.14
N GLU A 470 9.95 10.63 -0.41
CA GLU A 470 10.20 11.47 -1.58
C GLU A 470 10.23 10.64 -2.87
N TRP A 471 10.76 9.41 -2.81
CA TRP A 471 10.73 8.48 -3.94
C TRP A 471 9.32 7.90 -4.14
N ILE A 472 8.61 7.61 -3.05
CA ILE A 472 7.21 7.18 -3.11
C ILE A 472 6.36 8.25 -3.80
N ASP A 473 6.61 9.55 -3.55
CA ASP A 473 5.92 10.64 -4.26
C ASP A 473 6.09 10.59 -5.77
N LEU A 474 7.27 10.19 -6.26
CA LEU A 474 7.56 10.05 -7.70
C LEU A 474 6.85 8.86 -8.32
N VAL A 475 6.82 7.72 -7.62
CA VAL A 475 6.39 6.44 -8.20
C VAL A 475 4.91 6.16 -7.95
N PHE A 476 4.41 6.44 -6.75
CA PHE A 476 3.02 6.13 -6.33
C PHE A 476 2.24 7.38 -5.90
N GLY A 477 2.92 8.50 -5.62
CA GLY A 477 2.31 9.68 -5.03
C GLY A 477 2.05 10.83 -5.99
N TYR A 478 2.00 12.04 -5.44
CA TYR A 478 1.48 13.21 -6.13
C TYR A 478 2.38 13.74 -7.25
N LYS A 479 3.68 13.37 -7.28
CA LYS A 479 4.65 13.73 -8.33
C LYS A 479 4.67 12.73 -9.49
N GLN A 480 3.75 11.77 -9.55
CA GLN A 480 3.65 10.81 -10.65
C GLN A 480 3.09 11.45 -11.93
N LYS A 481 2.17 12.43 -11.81
CA LYS A 481 1.50 13.09 -12.95
C LYS A 481 1.25 14.59 -12.69
N GLY A 482 0.82 15.31 -13.73
CA GLY A 482 0.44 16.73 -13.62
C GLY A 482 1.63 17.70 -13.52
N SER A 483 1.38 18.90 -13.00
CA SER A 483 2.41 19.95 -12.84
C SER A 483 3.56 19.54 -11.94
N GLU A 484 3.26 18.77 -10.90
CA GLU A 484 4.24 18.29 -9.92
C GLU A 484 5.21 17.29 -10.55
N ALA A 485 4.73 16.42 -11.45
CA ALA A 485 5.61 15.56 -12.24
C ALA A 485 6.52 16.36 -13.16
N ILE A 486 6.03 17.45 -13.78
CA ILE A 486 6.88 18.32 -14.62
C ILE A 486 7.95 19.00 -13.76
N ALA A 487 7.58 19.55 -12.60
CA ALA A 487 8.50 20.20 -11.67
C ALA A 487 9.57 19.23 -11.13
N ALA A 488 9.19 17.97 -10.88
CA ALA A 488 10.09 16.91 -10.44
C ALA A 488 10.87 16.24 -11.58
N HIS A 489 10.65 16.64 -12.82
CA HIS A 489 11.21 16.02 -14.03
C HIS A 489 10.87 14.53 -14.16
N ASN A 490 9.62 14.15 -13.92
CA ASN A 490 9.15 12.76 -13.78
C ASN A 490 8.07 12.37 -14.80
N VAL A 491 8.16 12.87 -16.04
CA VAL A 491 7.12 12.66 -17.07
C VAL A 491 7.52 11.57 -18.06
N PHE A 492 6.80 10.45 -18.05
CA PHE A 492 7.00 9.31 -18.96
C PHE A 492 6.11 9.40 -20.20
N HIS A 493 6.31 8.49 -21.14
CA HIS A 493 5.49 8.42 -22.36
C HIS A 493 4.00 8.24 -22.00
N PRO A 494 3.05 8.96 -22.64
CA PRO A 494 1.63 8.95 -22.27
C PRO A 494 0.98 7.57 -22.20
N LEU A 495 1.37 6.65 -23.09
CA LEU A 495 0.86 5.27 -23.13
C LEU A 495 1.22 4.43 -21.89
N THR A 496 2.16 4.89 -21.06
CA THR A 496 2.53 4.19 -19.83
C THR A 496 1.53 4.44 -18.70
N TYR A 497 0.73 5.50 -18.79
CA TYR A 497 -0.22 5.91 -17.74
C TYR A 497 -1.61 5.32 -17.96
N GLU A 498 -2.26 4.95 -16.88
CA GLU A 498 -3.68 4.58 -16.88
C GLU A 498 -4.54 5.72 -17.45
N GLY A 499 -5.49 5.36 -18.33
CA GLY A 499 -6.33 6.33 -19.03
C GLY A 499 -5.61 7.17 -20.08
N GLY A 500 -4.31 6.93 -20.34
CA GLY A 500 -3.56 7.63 -21.39
C GLY A 500 -4.09 7.38 -22.79
N VAL A 501 -4.68 6.20 -23.03
CA VAL A 501 -5.46 5.86 -24.23
C VAL A 501 -6.65 4.98 -23.84
N ASP A 502 -7.83 5.28 -24.37
CA ASP A 502 -8.99 4.39 -24.30
C ASP A 502 -8.98 3.40 -25.47
N LEU A 503 -8.49 2.19 -25.22
CA LEU A 503 -8.43 1.11 -26.20
C LEU A 503 -9.81 0.63 -26.68
N ASN A 504 -10.89 0.93 -25.95
CA ASN A 504 -12.25 0.57 -26.37
C ASN A 504 -12.83 1.57 -27.36
N SER A 505 -12.33 2.81 -27.37
CA SER A 505 -12.72 3.84 -28.34
C SER A 505 -12.08 3.65 -29.73
N ILE A 506 -10.99 2.87 -29.81
CA ILE A 506 -10.24 2.67 -31.05
C ILE A 506 -10.95 1.64 -31.93
N MET A 507 -11.43 2.10 -33.09
CA MET A 507 -12.16 1.28 -34.06
C MET A 507 -11.24 0.47 -34.98
N ASP A 508 -10.02 0.96 -35.27
CA ASP A 508 -9.07 0.23 -36.12
C ASP A 508 -8.36 -0.88 -35.31
N PRO A 509 -8.55 -2.16 -35.68
CA PRO A 509 -7.89 -3.27 -35.00
C PRO A 509 -6.35 -3.21 -35.07
N ASN A 510 -5.78 -2.62 -36.13
CA ASN A 510 -4.32 -2.52 -36.28
C ASN A 510 -3.73 -1.55 -35.28
N GLU A 511 -4.32 -0.36 -35.19
CA GLU A 511 -3.95 0.66 -34.21
C GLU A 511 -4.10 0.12 -32.78
N LYS A 512 -5.23 -0.53 -32.48
CA LYS A 512 -5.48 -1.14 -31.16
C LYS A 512 -4.42 -2.15 -30.77
N VAL A 513 -4.04 -3.05 -31.68
CA VAL A 513 -3.01 -4.08 -31.43
C VAL A 513 -1.62 -3.46 -31.28
N ALA A 514 -1.30 -2.45 -32.10
CA ALA A 514 -0.02 -1.75 -32.00
C ALA A 514 0.14 -1.06 -30.64
N LEU A 515 -0.89 -0.35 -30.18
CA LEU A 515 -0.89 0.36 -28.90
C LEU A 515 -0.84 -0.61 -27.71
N LEU A 516 -1.63 -1.69 -27.75
CA LEU A 516 -1.56 -2.76 -26.73
C LEU A 516 -0.17 -3.38 -26.64
N THR A 517 0.45 -3.67 -27.78
CA THR A 517 1.81 -4.21 -27.81
C THR A 517 2.80 -3.22 -27.19
N GLN A 518 2.66 -1.94 -27.49
CA GLN A 518 3.51 -0.91 -26.90
C GLN A 518 3.35 -0.81 -25.38
N ILE A 519 2.13 -0.89 -24.86
CA ILE A 519 1.84 -0.88 -23.42
C ILE A 519 2.51 -2.08 -22.71
N LEU A 520 2.42 -3.27 -23.30
CA LEU A 520 2.94 -4.49 -22.69
C LEU A 520 4.47 -4.61 -22.76
N GLU A 521 5.09 -4.10 -23.83
CA GLU A 521 6.55 -4.24 -24.06
C GLU A 521 7.38 -3.11 -23.43
N PHE A 522 6.85 -1.88 -23.37
CA PHE A 522 7.62 -0.70 -22.95
C PHE A 522 7.37 -0.26 -21.51
N GLY A 523 6.61 -1.05 -20.74
CA GLY A 523 6.38 -0.85 -19.31
C GLY A 523 5.15 -0.01 -18.98
N GLN A 524 4.61 -0.25 -17.78
CA GLN A 524 3.40 0.40 -17.27
C GLN A 524 3.72 1.17 -15.98
N THR A 525 3.21 2.39 -15.86
CA THR A 525 3.30 3.20 -14.63
C THR A 525 2.38 2.58 -13.56
N PRO A 526 2.82 2.41 -12.30
CA PRO A 526 1.96 1.88 -11.23
C PRO A 526 0.74 2.77 -10.99
N LYS A 527 -0.30 2.21 -10.36
CA LYS A 527 -1.47 3.01 -9.97
C LYS A 527 -1.02 4.12 -9.02
N GLN A 528 -1.52 5.34 -9.22
CA GLN A 528 -1.32 6.40 -8.26
C GLN A 528 -2.13 6.09 -7.00
N LEU A 529 -1.44 6.00 -5.86
CA LEU A 529 -2.03 5.72 -4.55
C LEU A 529 -2.30 6.99 -3.77
N PHE A 530 -1.45 8.01 -3.92
CA PHE A 530 -1.54 9.24 -3.13
C PHE A 530 -1.57 10.48 -4.04
N THR A 531 -2.38 11.46 -3.65
CA THR A 531 -2.53 12.74 -4.36
C THR A 531 -1.98 13.93 -3.59
N THR A 532 -1.57 13.71 -2.33
CA THR A 532 -0.89 14.68 -1.47
C THR A 532 0.54 14.22 -1.18
N PRO A 533 1.41 15.10 -0.67
CA PRO A 533 2.76 14.72 -0.26
C PRO A 533 2.76 13.56 0.73
N HIS A 534 3.56 12.53 0.44
CA HIS A 534 3.65 11.36 1.28
C HIS A 534 4.30 11.72 2.64
N PRO A 535 3.68 11.35 3.77
CA PRO A 535 4.25 11.57 5.10
C PRO A 535 5.63 10.91 5.27
N ARG A 536 6.51 11.58 6.01
CA ARG A 536 7.84 11.05 6.34
C ARG A 536 7.74 10.00 7.45
N ARG A 537 8.65 9.02 7.45
CA ARG A 537 8.75 8.02 8.54
C ARG A 537 9.07 8.68 9.88
N ILE A 538 8.44 8.22 10.96
CA ILE A 538 8.65 8.73 12.30
C ILE A 538 9.86 8.02 12.89
N ILE A 539 10.96 8.76 13.02
CA ILE A 539 12.14 8.25 13.71
C ILE A 539 12.10 8.77 15.14
N PRO A 540 12.17 7.88 16.15
CA PRO A 540 12.33 8.29 17.53
C PRO A 540 13.67 9.00 17.66
N LYS A 541 13.64 10.32 17.71
CA LYS A 541 14.77 11.09 18.22
C LYS A 541 14.83 10.79 19.72
N PHE A 542 15.90 10.19 20.22
CA PHE A 542 16.18 10.18 21.65
C PHE A 542 16.01 11.62 22.15
N LYS A 543 14.98 11.87 22.97
CA LYS A 543 14.66 13.20 23.50
C LYS A 543 15.72 13.58 24.53
N SER A 544 16.84 14.13 24.08
CA SER A 544 17.63 15.04 24.92
C SER A 544 16.91 16.38 24.98
N LEU A 545 15.81 16.45 25.73
CA LEU A 545 15.18 17.70 26.14
C LEU A 545 15.54 17.94 27.59
N SER A 546 16.60 18.71 27.78
CA SER A 546 16.89 19.37 29.05
C SER A 546 15.69 20.22 29.45
N ARG A 547 14.86 19.72 30.37
CA ARG A 547 13.97 20.56 31.16
C ARG A 547 14.86 21.54 31.93
N THR A 548 14.96 22.77 31.45
CA THR A 548 15.49 23.88 32.23
C THR A 548 14.53 24.12 33.40
N SER A 549 14.80 23.48 34.53
CA SER A 549 14.21 23.83 35.80
C SER A 549 14.75 25.21 36.21
N SER A 550 13.95 26.24 36.03
CA SER A 550 14.23 27.57 36.59
C SER A 550 13.98 27.53 38.11
N HIS A 551 14.93 27.03 38.89
CA HIS A 551 15.03 27.31 40.32
C HIS A 551 16.50 27.39 40.75
N ASN A 552 17.04 28.61 40.78
CA ASN A 552 18.24 28.92 41.56
C ASN A 552 17.86 29.09 43.03
N VAL A 553 18.16 28.10 43.88
CA VAL A 553 18.57 28.32 45.29
C VAL A 553 19.61 27.26 45.67
N SER A 554 20.62 27.71 46.41
CA SER A 554 21.95 27.14 46.67
C SER A 554 22.07 25.90 47.57
N ILE A 555 22.89 24.94 47.09
CA ILE A 555 23.91 24.07 47.74
C ILE A 555 23.81 23.78 49.26
N ALA A 556 23.69 22.49 49.60
CA ALA A 556 24.48 21.81 50.64
C ALA A 556 24.67 20.32 50.28
N GLU A 557 25.91 19.84 50.36
CA GLU A 557 26.41 18.53 49.91
C GLU A 557 25.91 17.33 50.75
N SER A 558 25.64 16.19 50.09
CA SER A 558 25.80 14.85 50.69
C SER A 558 25.93 13.75 49.60
N PRO A 559 26.60 12.62 49.89
CA PRO A 559 27.23 11.78 48.87
C PRO A 559 26.33 10.68 48.28
N VAL A 560 26.68 10.34 47.04
CA VAL A 560 26.05 9.44 46.07
C VAL A 560 25.85 8.00 46.57
N SER A 561 24.65 7.45 46.35
CA SER A 561 24.37 6.01 46.30
C SER A 561 24.17 5.55 44.84
N PRO A 562 24.74 4.40 44.41
CA PRO A 562 24.53 3.89 43.06
C PRO A 562 23.30 2.96 43.03
N ASN A 563 22.20 3.44 42.44
CA ASN A 563 21.12 2.69 41.79
C ASN A 563 19.92 3.63 41.63
N GLU A 564 19.96 4.46 40.60
CA GLU A 564 18.76 5.10 40.05
C GLU A 564 18.65 4.64 38.60
N GLU A 565 17.99 3.50 38.40
CA GLU A 565 17.28 3.26 37.14
C GLU A 565 16.27 4.40 36.99
N SER A 566 16.29 5.09 35.85
CA SER A 566 15.55 6.34 35.61
C SER A 566 14.08 6.19 35.99
N PHE A 567 13.62 6.99 36.94
CA PHE A 567 12.21 7.05 37.35
C PHE A 567 11.23 7.31 36.18
N GLU A 568 11.72 7.85 35.06
CA GLU A 568 10.95 8.07 33.83
C GLU A 568 10.62 6.75 33.09
N ASP A 569 11.54 5.77 33.07
CA ASP A 569 11.32 4.48 32.38
C ASP A 569 10.20 3.66 33.07
N LEU A 570 10.17 3.66 34.40
CA LEU A 570 9.11 3.01 35.18
C LEU A 570 7.72 3.64 34.95
N THR A 571 7.65 4.93 34.60
CA THR A 571 6.38 5.61 34.31
C THR A 571 5.86 5.31 32.91
N GLU A 572 6.73 5.24 31.90
CA GLU A 572 6.31 4.86 30.53
C GLU A 572 5.81 3.41 30.49
N GLU A 573 6.54 2.47 31.10
CA GLU A 573 6.10 1.07 31.19
C GLU A 573 4.74 0.92 31.90
N SER A 574 4.52 1.69 32.96
CA SER A 574 3.25 1.70 33.69
C SER A 574 2.09 2.23 32.83
N ILE A 575 2.34 3.27 32.03
CA ILE A 575 1.35 3.82 31.09
C ILE A 575 1.04 2.81 29.98
N THR A 576 2.05 2.19 29.39
CA THR A 576 1.87 1.15 28.37
C THR A 576 1.09 -0.04 28.93
N LEU A 577 1.40 -0.48 30.15
CA LEU A 577 0.67 -1.56 30.83
C LEU A 577 -0.80 -1.20 31.09
N ALA A 578 -1.08 0.06 31.45
CA ALA A 578 -2.44 0.55 31.65
C ALA A 578 -3.24 0.55 30.34
N TRP A 579 -2.66 1.03 29.24
CA TRP A 579 -3.26 0.98 27.92
C TRP A 579 -3.49 -0.44 27.42
N ASN A 580 -2.53 -1.36 27.64
CA ASN A 580 -2.68 -2.77 27.29
C ASN A 580 -3.85 -3.45 28.04
N ASN A 581 -4.22 -2.95 29.22
CA ASN A 581 -5.33 -3.46 30.01
C ASN A 581 -6.60 -2.60 29.92
N ILE A 582 -6.64 -1.59 29.04
CA ILE A 582 -7.78 -0.67 28.91
C ILE A 582 -9.07 -1.41 28.48
N ALA A 583 -8.93 -2.51 27.73
CA ALA A 583 -10.04 -3.39 27.37
C ALA A 583 -10.70 -4.06 28.59
N LYS A 584 -9.98 -4.20 29.70
CA LYS A 584 -10.48 -4.79 30.95
C LYS A 584 -10.97 -3.72 31.92
N LEU A 585 -11.56 -2.65 31.41
CA LEU A 585 -12.12 -1.59 32.25
C LEU A 585 -13.33 -2.10 33.04
N LYS A 586 -13.36 -1.81 34.34
CA LYS A 586 -14.55 -2.05 35.16
C LYS A 586 -15.05 -0.79 35.83
N LEU A 587 -16.38 -0.71 35.91
CA LEU A 587 -17.07 0.30 36.69
C LEU A 587 -16.73 0.10 38.16
N ASP A 588 -16.18 1.13 38.78
CA ASP A 588 -15.85 1.20 40.21
C ASP A 588 -17.05 1.80 40.96
N GLU A 589 -17.48 3.00 40.56
CA GLU A 589 -18.55 3.75 41.23
C GLU A 589 -19.33 4.62 40.23
N GLN A 590 -20.61 4.92 40.54
CA GLN A 590 -21.44 5.83 39.75
C GLN A 590 -22.28 6.74 40.64
N TYR A 591 -22.42 8.01 40.25
CA TYR A 591 -23.17 9.01 41.01
C TYR A 591 -23.99 9.92 40.09
N LYS A 592 -25.28 10.10 40.43
CA LYS A 592 -26.15 11.06 39.76
C LYS A 592 -26.13 12.38 40.52
N ILE A 593 -25.25 13.30 40.09
CA ILE A 593 -25.07 14.58 40.78
C ILE A 593 -25.72 15.76 40.06
N HIS A 594 -26.00 15.68 38.76
CA HIS A 594 -26.59 16.78 37.97
C HIS A 594 -28.06 16.57 37.61
N LYS A 595 -28.73 17.67 37.22
CA LYS A 595 -30.12 17.65 36.76
C LYS A 595 -30.24 17.56 35.25
N GLU A 596 -29.18 17.85 34.51
CA GLU A 596 -29.07 17.70 33.05
C GLU A 596 -27.72 17.08 32.67
N GLU A 597 -27.48 16.95 31.37
CA GLU A 597 -26.24 16.42 30.79
C GLU A 597 -25.00 17.06 31.39
N ILE A 598 -23.97 16.25 31.61
CA ILE A 598 -22.64 16.71 32.05
C ILE A 598 -21.83 17.07 30.80
N THR A 599 -21.21 18.25 30.80
CA THR A 599 -20.53 18.80 29.62
C THR A 599 -19.01 18.83 29.76
N GLY A 600 -18.49 18.79 30.99
CA GLY A 600 -17.06 18.82 31.24
C GLY A 600 -16.69 18.22 32.60
N ILE A 601 -15.49 17.67 32.67
CA ILE A 601 -14.90 17.07 33.88
C ILE A 601 -13.47 17.60 34.03
N ALA A 602 -13.14 18.05 35.24
CA ALA A 602 -11.79 18.36 35.66
C ALA A 602 -11.51 17.73 37.02
N VAL A 603 -10.29 17.27 37.27
CA VAL A 603 -9.91 16.60 38.52
C VAL A 603 -8.69 17.28 39.10
N SER A 604 -8.67 17.44 40.42
CA SER A 604 -7.51 17.98 41.15
C SER A 604 -6.27 17.10 40.96
N CYS A 605 -5.08 17.69 41.05
CA CYS A 605 -3.81 16.96 40.87
C CYS A 605 -3.68 15.73 41.80
N ASN A 606 -4.23 15.81 43.01
CA ASN A 606 -4.23 14.69 43.96
C ASN A 606 -5.35 13.64 43.73
N GLY A 607 -6.23 13.84 42.73
CA GLY A 607 -7.34 12.95 42.43
C GLY A 607 -8.50 12.95 43.44
N SER A 608 -8.44 13.80 44.47
CA SER A 608 -9.42 13.80 45.58
C SER A 608 -10.74 14.49 45.22
N SER A 609 -10.69 15.52 44.37
CA SER A 609 -11.83 16.39 44.06
C SER A 609 -12.09 16.38 42.56
N VAL A 610 -13.34 16.09 42.19
CA VAL A 610 -13.83 16.06 40.81
C VAL A 610 -14.77 17.23 40.61
N PHE A 611 -14.48 18.04 39.61
CA PHE A 611 -15.29 19.18 39.19
C PHE A 611 -16.04 18.83 37.91
N THR A 612 -17.34 19.12 37.89
CA THR A 612 -18.19 18.84 36.73
C THR A 612 -19.06 20.03 36.36
N THR A 613 -19.14 20.32 35.06
CA THR A 613 -20.06 21.30 34.48
C THR A 613 -21.23 20.60 33.82
N SER A 614 -22.38 21.27 33.75
CA SER A 614 -23.61 20.70 33.19
C SER A 614 -24.47 21.76 32.50
N GLN A 615 -25.34 21.27 31.62
CA GLN A 615 -26.41 22.07 31.03
C GLN A 615 -27.42 22.59 32.07
N ASP A 616 -27.40 22.07 33.31
CA ASP A 616 -28.21 22.59 34.43
C ASP A 616 -27.70 23.92 35.00
N SER A 617 -26.73 24.58 34.34
CA SER A 617 -26.06 25.84 34.69
C SER A 617 -25.15 25.79 35.91
N THR A 618 -24.85 24.58 36.44
CA THR A 618 -24.06 24.44 37.67
C THR A 618 -22.68 23.82 37.45
N LEU A 619 -21.71 24.34 38.21
CA LEU A 619 -20.44 23.71 38.50
C LEU A 619 -20.57 22.99 39.84
N LYS A 620 -20.25 21.69 39.87
CA LYS A 620 -20.27 20.86 41.08
C LYS A 620 -18.89 20.36 41.44
N MET A 621 -18.60 20.31 42.74
CA MET A 621 -17.39 19.71 43.29
C MET A 621 -17.79 18.48 44.10
N PHE A 622 -17.35 17.31 43.65
CA PHE A 622 -17.58 16.02 44.26
C PHE A 622 -16.26 15.51 44.87
N SER A 623 -16.30 15.08 46.12
CA SER A 623 -15.12 14.46 46.75
C SER A 623 -15.19 12.95 46.62
N LYS A 624 -14.12 12.39 46.03
CA LYS A 624 -13.95 10.95 45.86
C LYS A 624 -13.77 10.24 47.21
N GLU A 625 -13.09 10.88 48.15
CA GLU A 625 -12.84 10.32 49.49
C GLU A 625 -14.11 10.24 50.34
N SER A 626 -14.87 11.34 50.41
CA SER A 626 -16.10 11.39 51.22
C SER A 626 -17.32 10.85 50.49
N LYS A 627 -17.22 10.60 49.18
CA LYS A 627 -18.33 10.16 48.30
C LYS A 627 -19.54 11.09 48.35
N THR A 628 -19.30 12.38 48.56
CA THR A 628 -20.35 13.39 48.72
C THR A 628 -20.12 14.61 47.84
N LEU A 629 -21.23 15.21 47.42
CA LEU A 629 -21.23 16.53 46.78
C LEU A 629 -20.87 17.59 47.83
N GLN A 630 -19.75 18.28 47.62
CA GLN A 630 -19.23 19.28 48.56
C GLN A 630 -19.69 20.70 48.19
N ARG A 631 -19.72 21.04 46.90
CA ARG A 631 -20.13 22.37 46.41
C ARG A 631 -21.01 22.25 45.18
N SER A 632 -21.93 23.19 45.04
CA SER A 632 -22.75 23.41 43.85
C SER A 632 -22.91 24.90 43.65
N VAL A 633 -22.48 25.41 42.50
CA VAL A 633 -22.47 26.85 42.20
C VAL A 633 -23.06 27.06 40.82
N SER A 634 -23.97 28.02 40.69
CA SER A 634 -24.45 28.53 39.40
C SER A 634 -23.87 29.92 39.19
N PHE A 635 -23.35 30.17 37.99
CA PHE A 635 -22.79 31.47 37.62
C PHE A 635 -23.78 32.32 36.84
N SER A 636 -24.66 31.67 36.07
CA SER A 636 -25.69 32.27 35.23
C SER A 636 -26.84 31.29 35.03
N ASN A 637 -27.84 31.69 34.23
CA ASN A 637 -29.00 30.87 33.91
C ASN A 637 -28.80 30.05 32.61
N MET A 638 -27.61 30.10 32.00
CA MET A 638 -27.27 29.37 30.79
C MET A 638 -26.40 28.15 31.12
N ALA A 639 -26.37 27.18 30.20
CA ALA A 639 -25.57 25.97 30.35
C ALA A 639 -24.07 26.28 30.45
N LEU A 640 -23.37 25.50 31.29
CA LEU A 640 -21.91 25.48 31.30
C LEU A 640 -21.41 24.46 30.27
N SER A 641 -20.39 24.82 29.50
CA SER A 641 -19.92 24.03 28.36
C SER A 641 -18.67 23.21 28.62
N SER A 642 -17.71 23.73 29.39
CA SER A 642 -16.44 23.05 29.66
C SER A 642 -15.83 23.56 30.97
N CYS A 643 -15.00 22.75 31.61
CA CYS A 643 -14.21 23.17 32.77
C CYS A 643 -12.81 22.57 32.78
N LEU A 644 -11.90 23.29 33.43
CA LEU A 644 -10.53 22.85 33.69
C LEU A 644 -10.04 23.43 35.02
N ILE A 645 -9.00 22.84 35.60
CA ILE A 645 -8.38 23.31 36.84
C ILE A 645 -7.02 23.93 36.53
N LEU A 646 -6.73 25.07 37.15
CA LEU A 646 -5.43 25.74 37.02
C LEU A 646 -4.35 25.02 37.85
N PRO A 647 -3.07 25.11 37.43
CA PRO A 647 -1.95 24.59 38.21
C PRO A 647 -2.00 25.07 39.67
N GLY A 648 -1.86 24.13 40.61
CA GLY A 648 -1.94 24.39 42.05
C GLY A 648 -3.33 24.18 42.68
N ASP A 649 -4.33 23.70 41.91
CA ASP A 649 -5.67 23.31 42.38
C ASP A 649 -6.47 24.43 43.08
N THR A 650 -6.07 25.69 42.91
CA THR A 650 -6.68 26.83 43.61
C THR A 650 -7.91 27.40 42.89
N THR A 651 -7.93 27.29 41.56
CA THR A 651 -8.92 27.95 40.70
C THR A 651 -9.41 27.00 39.62
N VAL A 652 -10.73 26.91 39.47
CA VAL A 652 -11.40 26.18 38.39
C VAL A 652 -11.97 27.18 37.41
N ILE A 653 -11.70 26.97 36.12
CA ILE A 653 -12.26 27.76 35.03
C ILE A 653 -13.48 27.01 34.48
N SER A 654 -14.57 27.73 34.21
CA SER A 654 -15.75 27.18 33.54
C SER A 654 -16.24 28.12 32.45
N SER A 655 -16.43 27.59 31.24
CA SER A 655 -17.04 28.33 30.12
C SER A 655 -18.54 28.10 30.05
N SER A 656 -19.25 29.03 29.41
CA SER A 656 -20.71 29.07 29.44
C SER A 656 -21.30 29.58 28.11
N TRP A 657 -22.55 29.19 27.83
CA TRP A 657 -23.31 29.63 26.66
C TRP A 657 -23.84 31.07 26.77
N ASP A 658 -23.58 31.75 27.89
CA ASP A 658 -23.84 33.19 28.05
C ASP A 658 -22.65 34.07 27.60
N ASN A 659 -21.75 33.51 26.78
CA ASN A 659 -20.56 34.18 26.22
C ASN A 659 -19.41 34.42 27.22
N HIS A 660 -19.56 33.99 28.47
CA HIS A 660 -18.59 34.24 29.53
C HIS A 660 -17.76 33.02 29.93
N ILE A 661 -16.60 33.31 30.49
CA ILE A 661 -15.70 32.37 31.14
C ILE A 661 -15.55 32.79 32.61
N TYR A 662 -15.85 31.89 33.51
CA TYR A 662 -15.89 32.10 34.95
C TYR A 662 -14.69 31.49 35.64
N PHE A 663 -14.12 32.23 36.60
CA PHE A 663 -13.02 31.79 37.44
C PHE A 663 -13.55 31.55 38.85
N TYR A 664 -13.46 30.33 39.34
CA TYR A 664 -13.97 29.91 40.64
C TYR A 664 -12.83 29.56 41.57
N SER A 665 -12.74 30.28 42.70
CA SER A 665 -11.75 29.96 43.72
C SER A 665 -12.25 28.81 44.59
N VAL A 666 -11.52 27.70 44.58
CA VAL A 666 -11.82 26.49 45.36
C VAL A 666 -11.68 26.79 46.86
N ALA A 667 -10.60 27.48 47.25
CA ALA A 667 -10.30 27.81 48.64
C ALA A 667 -11.37 28.72 49.28
N PHE A 668 -11.85 29.73 48.55
CA PHE A 668 -12.85 30.68 49.06
C PHE A 668 -14.30 30.28 48.74
N GLY A 669 -14.49 29.28 47.87
CA GLY A 669 -15.79 28.79 47.46
C GLY A 669 -16.66 29.82 46.73
N ARG A 670 -16.05 30.76 45.99
CA ARG A 670 -16.75 31.87 45.32
C ARG A 670 -16.17 32.17 43.95
N ARG A 671 -16.98 32.81 43.09
CA ARG A 671 -16.52 33.40 41.83
C ARG A 671 -15.47 34.47 42.11
N GLN A 672 -14.27 34.28 41.55
CA GLN A 672 -13.13 35.17 41.64
C GLN A 672 -13.17 36.22 40.53
N ASP A 673 -13.41 35.79 39.29
CA ASP A 673 -13.43 36.67 38.12
C ASP A 673 -14.40 36.20 37.03
N THR A 674 -14.66 37.09 36.07
CA THR A 674 -15.46 36.83 34.87
C THR A 674 -14.81 37.50 33.67
N LEU A 675 -14.56 36.71 32.62
CA LEU A 675 -14.10 37.17 31.32
C LEU A 675 -15.25 37.05 30.31
N MET A 676 -15.64 38.15 29.67
CA MET A 676 -16.48 38.10 28.47
C MET A 676 -15.58 37.72 27.30
N GLY A 677 -15.56 36.44 26.94
CA GLY A 677 -14.61 35.92 25.97
C GLY A 677 -15.06 36.15 24.52
N HIS A 678 -16.36 36.01 24.28
CA HIS A 678 -16.89 35.82 22.93
C HIS A 678 -18.20 36.57 22.72
N ASP A 679 -18.68 36.60 21.49
CA ASP A 679 -19.97 37.23 21.12
C ASP A 679 -21.12 36.21 21.02
N ASP A 680 -20.78 34.92 21.12
CA ASP A 680 -21.71 33.79 21.20
C ASP A 680 -21.18 32.75 22.23
N ALA A 681 -21.90 31.63 22.36
CA ALA A 681 -21.61 30.57 23.29
C ALA A 681 -20.17 30.06 23.20
N VAL A 682 -19.46 30.08 24.33
CA VAL A 682 -18.13 29.49 24.45
C VAL A 682 -18.30 27.97 24.48
N SER A 683 -17.74 27.26 23.50
CA SER A 683 -17.97 25.83 23.31
C SER A 683 -16.96 24.97 24.07
N LYS A 684 -15.67 25.34 24.07
CA LYS A 684 -14.61 24.59 24.76
C LYS A 684 -13.46 25.50 25.16
N ILE A 685 -12.78 25.15 26.25
CA ILE A 685 -11.61 25.88 26.75
C ILE A 685 -10.43 24.95 26.98
N CYS A 686 -9.21 25.49 26.81
CA CYS A 686 -7.94 24.84 27.15
C CYS A 686 -7.03 25.84 27.86
N TRP A 687 -6.12 25.34 28.71
CA TRP A 687 -5.18 26.18 29.45
C TRP A 687 -3.78 25.62 29.36
N HIS A 688 -2.80 26.48 29.09
CA HIS A 688 -1.39 26.14 29.15
C HIS A 688 -0.51 27.39 29.32
N ASP A 689 0.56 27.33 30.12
CA ASP A 689 1.56 28.40 30.30
C ASP A 689 0.98 29.81 30.42
N ASN A 690 0.04 29.99 31.37
CA ASN A 690 -0.66 31.26 31.59
C ASN A 690 -1.39 31.80 30.36
N ARG A 691 -1.78 30.92 29.44
CA ARG A 691 -2.63 31.22 28.30
C ARG A 691 -3.92 30.43 28.37
N LEU A 692 -5.02 31.13 28.15
CA LEU A 692 -6.35 30.55 27.99
C LEU A 692 -6.67 30.53 26.50
N TYR A 693 -7.17 29.39 26.04
CA TYR A 693 -7.65 29.20 24.68
C TYR A 693 -9.14 28.94 24.78
N SER A 694 -9.95 29.72 24.06
CA SER A 694 -11.40 29.60 24.09
C SER A 694 -11.95 29.49 22.67
N ALA A 695 -12.73 28.46 22.41
CA ALA A 695 -13.46 28.25 21.18
C ALA A 695 -14.92 28.67 21.36
N SER A 696 -15.54 29.15 20.29
CA SER A 696 -16.90 29.68 20.35
C SER A 696 -17.69 29.44 19.07
N TRP A 697 -19.01 29.53 19.23
CA TRP A 697 -19.95 29.51 18.11
C TRP A 697 -19.98 30.80 17.29
N ASP A 698 -19.28 31.85 17.74
CA ASP A 698 -18.99 33.06 16.95
C ASP A 698 -17.97 32.82 15.82
N SER A 699 -17.57 31.56 15.60
CA SER A 699 -16.60 31.12 14.58
C SER A 699 -15.15 31.54 14.88
N THR A 700 -14.83 31.84 16.13
CA THR A 700 -13.46 32.21 16.51
C THR A 700 -12.89 31.28 17.58
N VAL A 701 -11.56 31.13 17.55
CA VAL A 701 -10.77 30.68 18.70
C VAL A 701 -9.92 31.85 19.18
N LYS A 702 -10.08 32.25 20.45
CA LYS A 702 -9.33 33.36 21.04
C LYS A 702 -8.25 32.85 21.99
N VAL A 703 -7.08 33.47 21.92
CA VAL A 703 -5.91 33.18 22.77
C VAL A 703 -5.70 34.34 23.72
N TRP A 704 -5.77 34.10 25.01
CA TRP A 704 -5.66 35.12 26.05
C TRP A 704 -4.41 34.89 26.89
N HIS A 705 -3.62 35.93 27.12
CA HIS A 705 -2.58 35.92 28.13
C HIS A 705 -3.17 36.29 29.48
N CYS A 706 -3.03 35.42 30.48
CA CYS A 706 -3.39 35.71 31.85
C CYS A 706 -2.22 36.36 32.56
N VAL A 707 -2.38 37.63 32.93
CA VAL A 707 -1.44 38.35 33.79
C VAL A 707 -1.91 38.21 35.24
N PRO A 708 -1.12 37.58 36.13
CA PRO A 708 -1.48 37.43 37.53
C PRO A 708 -1.72 38.78 38.20
N ALA A 709 -2.77 38.88 39.01
CA ALA A 709 -3.15 40.11 39.71
C ALA A 709 -2.03 40.69 40.58
N GLU A 710 -1.15 39.82 41.11
CA GLU A 710 0.02 40.18 41.92
C GLU A 710 1.04 41.04 41.16
N VAL A 711 1.19 40.83 39.85
CA VAL A 711 2.15 41.55 39.00
C VAL A 711 1.67 42.99 38.72
N LEU A 712 0.36 43.19 38.64
CA LEU A 712 -0.25 44.48 38.32
C LEU A 712 -0.71 45.27 39.56
N GLY A 713 -0.61 44.70 40.76
CA GLY A 713 -1.12 45.32 41.99
C GLY A 713 -2.65 45.47 42.01
N THR A 714 -3.37 44.70 41.19
CA THR A 714 -4.83 44.74 41.08
C THR A 714 -5.48 43.61 41.90
N LYS A 715 -6.79 43.69 42.11
CA LYS A 715 -7.57 42.61 42.77
C LYS A 715 -8.08 41.53 41.80
N ARG A 716 -7.84 41.68 40.49
CA ARG A 716 -8.43 40.87 39.42
C ARG A 716 -7.37 40.46 38.41
N HIS A 717 -7.52 39.27 37.84
CA HIS A 717 -6.64 38.83 36.76
C HIS A 717 -6.92 39.68 35.52
N HIS A 718 -5.86 40.07 34.81
CA HIS A 718 -6.02 40.75 33.53
C HIS A 718 -5.80 39.72 32.41
N PHE A 719 -6.71 39.73 31.43
CA PHE A 719 -6.64 38.86 30.26
C PHE A 719 -6.43 39.73 29.02
N GLU A 720 -5.26 39.60 28.41
CA GLU A 720 -4.93 40.31 27.17
C GLU A 720 -5.17 39.37 25.98
N LEU A 721 -5.95 39.80 25.00
CA LEU A 721 -6.16 39.04 23.77
C LEU A 721 -4.87 39.07 22.95
N LEU A 722 -4.25 37.90 22.76
CA LEU A 722 -3.01 37.73 21.98
C LEU A 722 -3.29 37.44 20.51
N ALA A 723 -4.30 36.62 20.22
CA ALA A 723 -4.62 36.18 18.88
C ALA A 723 -6.10 35.79 18.76
N GLU A 724 -6.63 35.93 17.54
CA GLU A 724 -7.96 35.50 17.13
C GLU A 724 -7.83 34.65 15.88
N LEU A 725 -8.24 33.39 15.97
CA LEU A 725 -8.15 32.41 14.88
C LEU A 725 -9.55 32.26 14.28
N GLU A 726 -9.75 32.90 13.13
CA GLU A 726 -11.04 32.97 12.45
C GLU A 726 -11.37 31.69 11.68
N HIS A 727 -12.64 31.30 11.70
CA HIS A 727 -13.21 30.19 10.94
C HIS A 727 -14.45 30.69 10.19
N ASP A 728 -14.83 29.98 9.13
CA ASP A 728 -16.06 30.30 8.40
C ASP A 728 -17.33 29.91 9.17
N VAL A 729 -17.20 29.01 10.15
CA VAL A 729 -18.31 28.38 10.86
C VAL A 729 -17.98 28.18 12.34
N SER A 730 -19.01 28.12 13.17
CA SER A 730 -18.94 27.83 14.61
C SER A 730 -17.97 26.71 14.98
N VAL A 731 -17.11 26.98 15.97
CA VAL A 731 -16.09 26.05 16.47
C VAL A 731 -16.66 25.26 17.64
N ASN A 732 -16.59 23.93 17.58
CA ASN A 732 -17.17 23.03 18.56
C ASN A 732 -16.14 22.48 19.57
N THR A 733 -14.91 22.22 19.12
CA THR A 733 -13.85 21.64 19.96
C THR A 733 -12.49 22.22 19.64
N ILE A 734 -11.60 22.26 20.64
CA ILE A 734 -10.19 22.61 20.51
C ILE A 734 -9.32 21.72 21.39
N HIS A 735 -8.05 21.54 21.00
CA HIS A 735 -7.03 20.85 21.80
C HIS A 735 -5.62 21.36 21.45
N LEU A 736 -4.70 21.36 22.42
CA LEU A 736 -3.31 21.76 22.26
C LEU A 736 -2.38 20.56 22.12
N ASN A 737 -1.31 20.67 21.36
CA ASN A 737 -0.29 19.62 21.32
C ASN A 737 0.61 19.66 22.58
N ALA A 738 1.34 18.58 22.87
CA ALA A 738 2.13 18.48 24.11
C ALA A 738 3.25 19.54 24.23
N ALA A 739 3.75 20.04 23.09
CA ALA A 739 4.74 21.12 23.01
C ALA A 739 4.11 22.53 23.03
N ASN A 740 2.78 22.63 22.97
CA ASN A 740 1.96 23.85 23.00
C ASN A 740 2.30 24.89 21.93
N ALA A 741 2.91 24.44 20.84
CA ALA A 741 3.12 25.23 19.63
C ALA A 741 1.92 25.18 18.68
N MET A 742 1.10 24.14 18.80
CA MET A 742 0.02 23.86 17.85
C MET A 742 -1.33 23.68 18.53
N LEU A 743 -2.38 24.14 17.86
CA LEU A 743 -3.77 23.98 18.26
C LEU A 743 -4.54 23.29 17.13
N VAL A 744 -5.39 22.34 17.49
CA VAL A 744 -6.42 21.83 16.58
C VAL A 744 -7.76 22.42 16.97
N SER A 745 -8.56 22.79 15.98
CA SER A 745 -9.96 23.17 16.13
C SER A 745 -10.84 22.31 15.22
N GLY A 746 -12.04 21.99 15.68
CA GLY A 746 -13.06 21.26 14.92
C GLY A 746 -14.37 22.03 14.89
N THR A 747 -15.00 22.16 13.72
CA THR A 747 -16.22 22.95 13.51
C THR A 747 -17.49 22.11 13.50
N LYS A 748 -18.66 22.77 13.55
CA LYS A 748 -19.97 22.10 13.38
C LYS A 748 -20.22 21.52 11.98
N GLU A 749 -19.48 21.98 10.97
CA GLU A 749 -19.61 21.47 9.59
C GLU A 749 -18.55 20.40 9.23
N GLY A 750 -17.80 19.92 10.22
CA GLY A 750 -16.87 18.80 10.00
C GLY A 750 -15.48 19.19 9.53
N THR A 751 -15.18 20.49 9.54
CA THR A 751 -13.84 21.00 9.22
C THR A 751 -12.92 20.90 10.42
N ILE A 752 -11.71 20.43 10.18
CA ILE A 752 -10.59 20.41 11.12
C ILE A 752 -9.54 21.40 10.64
N SER A 753 -9.11 22.29 11.53
CA SER A 753 -8.02 23.22 11.27
C SER A 753 -6.89 23.01 12.26
N ILE A 754 -5.66 22.96 11.74
CA ILE A 754 -4.43 22.86 12.52
C ILE A 754 -3.73 24.21 12.44
N TRP A 755 -3.40 24.78 13.59
CA TRP A 755 -2.86 26.13 13.73
C TRP A 755 -1.48 26.09 14.39
N ASP A 756 -0.57 26.94 13.91
CA ASP A 756 0.57 27.38 14.69
C ASP A 756 0.11 28.54 15.57
N VAL A 757 0.13 28.32 16.88
CA VAL A 757 -0.33 29.28 17.88
C VAL A 757 0.71 30.39 18.11
N THR A 758 1.98 30.11 17.85
CA THR A 758 3.09 31.06 18.06
C THR A 758 3.03 32.17 17.03
N THR A 759 2.71 31.81 15.78
CA THR A 759 2.58 32.75 14.65
C THR A 759 1.13 33.13 14.34
N ALA A 760 0.15 32.50 14.99
CA ALA A 760 -1.27 32.64 14.70
C ALA A 760 -1.62 32.36 13.23
N THR A 761 -0.99 31.34 12.63
CA THR A 761 -1.20 30.97 11.23
C THR A 761 -1.83 29.60 11.11
N MET A 762 -2.81 29.46 10.20
CA MET A 762 -3.36 28.16 9.84
C MET A 762 -2.33 27.37 9.03
N LEU A 763 -2.04 26.16 9.47
CA LEU A 763 -1.14 25.22 8.78
C LEU A 763 -1.93 24.34 7.80
N HIS A 764 -3.05 23.77 8.24
CA HIS A 764 -3.90 22.87 7.46
C HIS A 764 -5.38 23.12 7.75
N GLN A 765 -6.23 22.95 6.75
CA GLN A 765 -7.70 22.96 6.87
C GLN A 765 -8.28 21.82 6.04
N LEU A 766 -9.06 20.97 6.67
CA LEU A 766 -9.49 19.69 6.11
C LEU A 766 -10.98 19.48 6.37
N SER A 767 -11.77 19.27 5.31
CA SER A 767 -13.16 18.82 5.43
C SER A 767 -13.18 17.32 5.73
N CYS A 768 -13.01 17.00 7.02
CA CYS A 768 -12.82 15.63 7.47
C CYS A 768 -14.14 14.89 7.65
N HIS A 769 -15.15 15.51 8.26
CA HIS A 769 -16.42 14.86 8.60
C HIS A 769 -17.58 15.48 7.84
N SER A 770 -18.70 14.76 7.70
CA SER A 770 -19.91 15.27 7.04
C SER A 770 -20.84 16.07 7.98
N GLY A 771 -20.38 16.40 9.18
CA GLY A 771 -21.15 17.03 10.25
C GLY A 771 -20.27 17.36 11.44
N THR A 772 -20.85 17.59 12.61
CA THR A 772 -20.14 18.17 13.76
C THR A 772 -18.91 17.35 14.16
N VAL A 773 -17.74 18.02 14.30
CA VAL A 773 -16.57 17.42 14.96
C VAL A 773 -16.79 17.45 16.46
N TYR A 774 -17.00 16.28 17.08
CA TYR A 774 -17.29 16.18 18.51
C TYR A 774 -16.04 16.32 19.37
N ASP A 775 -14.96 15.64 18.99
CA ASP A 775 -13.69 15.73 19.69
C ASP A 775 -12.51 15.63 18.73
N ALA A 776 -11.39 16.23 19.13
CA ALA A 776 -10.15 16.22 18.37
C ALA A 776 -8.97 16.34 19.32
N ALA A 777 -7.94 15.52 19.16
CA ALA A 777 -6.77 15.53 20.04
C ALA A 777 -5.51 15.06 19.32
N PHE A 778 -4.40 15.74 19.59
CA PHE A 778 -3.08 15.31 19.14
C PHE A 778 -2.66 14.00 19.82
N SER A 779 -1.83 13.23 19.15
CA SER A 779 -1.13 12.10 19.76
C SER A 779 -0.09 12.61 20.76
N PRO A 780 0.35 11.78 21.73
CA PRO A 780 1.37 12.18 22.71
C PRO A 780 2.69 12.67 22.07
N ASP A 781 3.06 12.11 20.92
CA ASP A 781 4.23 12.53 20.13
C ASP A 781 3.99 13.79 19.27
N SER A 782 2.75 14.31 19.24
CA SER A 782 2.30 15.46 18.46
C SER A 782 2.42 15.32 16.93
N ARG A 783 2.59 14.10 16.42
CA ARG A 783 2.74 13.84 14.97
C ARG A 783 1.44 13.48 14.27
N HIS A 784 0.48 12.98 15.02
CA HIS A 784 -0.82 12.61 14.52
C HIS A 784 -1.92 13.38 15.24
N LEU A 785 -3.06 13.51 14.56
CA LEU A 785 -4.29 14.06 15.10
C LEU A 785 -5.38 13.01 14.92
N LEU A 786 -6.13 12.73 15.99
CA LEU A 786 -7.35 11.93 15.93
C LEU A 786 -8.56 12.85 16.06
N SER A 787 -9.60 12.59 15.29
CA SER A 787 -10.89 13.26 15.41
C SER A 787 -12.07 12.30 15.32
N THR A 788 -13.17 12.71 15.94
CA THR A 788 -14.46 12.01 15.84
C THR A 788 -15.54 12.97 15.37
N GLY A 789 -16.47 12.46 14.54
CA GLY A 789 -17.54 13.26 13.98
C GLY A 789 -18.92 12.62 14.03
N GLU A 790 -19.92 13.42 13.65
CA GLU A 790 -21.32 13.03 13.48
C GLU A 790 -21.53 11.93 12.43
N ASP A 791 -20.57 11.77 11.50
CA ASP A 791 -20.53 10.71 10.50
C ASP A 791 -20.20 9.32 11.08
N GLY A 792 -19.98 9.21 12.40
CA GLY A 792 -19.65 7.94 13.04
C GLY A 792 -18.23 7.47 12.77
N CYS A 793 -17.32 8.31 12.27
CA CYS A 793 -15.97 7.91 11.91
C CYS A 793 -14.91 8.49 12.86
N PHE A 794 -13.86 7.70 13.10
CA PHE A 794 -12.55 8.19 13.54
C PHE A 794 -11.70 8.54 12.34
N LYS A 795 -10.99 9.67 12.40
CA LYS A 795 -10.05 10.07 11.35
C LYS A 795 -8.70 10.40 11.95
N VAL A 796 -7.65 9.76 11.42
CA VAL A 796 -6.26 10.00 11.81
C VAL A 796 -5.59 10.83 10.73
N ILE A 797 -5.00 11.97 11.11
CA ILE A 797 -4.39 12.93 10.19
C ILE A 797 -2.92 13.12 10.56
N ASP A 798 -2.05 13.19 9.56
CA ASP A 798 -0.65 13.56 9.73
C ASP A 798 -0.56 15.07 9.96
N VAL A 799 0.02 15.48 11.08
CA VAL A 799 0.05 16.89 11.47
C VAL A 799 0.97 17.70 10.54
N GLN A 800 2.02 17.08 10.01
CA GLN A 800 3.00 17.76 9.17
C GLN A 800 2.47 18.00 7.76
N THR A 801 1.87 16.97 7.15
CA THR A 801 1.42 17.04 5.75
C THR A 801 -0.06 17.39 5.59
N GLY A 802 -0.87 17.30 6.65
CA GLY A 802 -2.32 17.44 6.58
C GLY A 802 -3.01 16.26 5.89
N MET A 803 -2.30 15.15 5.66
CA MET A 803 -2.86 13.99 4.98
C MET A 803 -3.75 13.18 5.91
N LEU A 804 -4.93 12.78 5.44
CA LEU A 804 -5.76 11.78 6.12
C LEU A 804 -5.09 10.40 6.00
N ILE A 805 -4.56 9.90 7.11
CA ILE A 805 -3.82 8.63 7.21
C ILE A 805 -4.74 7.46 7.46
N SER A 806 -5.88 7.63 8.13
CA SER A 806 -6.80 6.51 8.40
C SER A 806 -8.21 7.02 8.64
N SER A 807 -9.20 6.22 8.25
CA SER A 807 -10.62 6.47 8.50
C SER A 807 -11.28 5.17 8.95
N MET A 808 -11.77 5.13 10.18
CA MET A 808 -12.42 3.96 10.77
C MET A 808 -13.87 4.30 11.10
N ALA A 809 -14.81 3.58 10.49
CA ALA A 809 -16.23 3.73 10.78
C ALA A 809 -16.60 2.98 12.07
N SER A 810 -17.52 3.56 12.84
CA SER A 810 -18.14 2.97 14.01
C SER A 810 -19.66 2.96 13.84
N GLU A 811 -20.35 2.06 14.53
CA GLU A 811 -21.81 1.91 14.41
C GLU A 811 -22.59 3.15 14.85
N GLN A 812 -22.01 3.94 15.76
CA GLN A 812 -22.64 5.10 16.37
C GLN A 812 -21.61 6.23 16.53
N PRO A 813 -22.01 7.52 16.47
CA PRO A 813 -21.08 8.62 16.67
C PRO A 813 -20.35 8.56 18.00
N GLN A 814 -19.06 8.92 17.98
CA GLN A 814 -18.19 8.93 19.15
C GLN A 814 -18.03 10.38 19.62
N ARG A 815 -18.43 10.65 20.86
CA ARG A 815 -18.64 12.00 21.39
C ARG A 815 -17.42 12.55 22.12
N CYS A 816 -16.60 11.68 22.69
CA CYS A 816 -15.33 12.02 23.33
C CYS A 816 -14.38 10.83 23.28
N PHE A 817 -13.07 11.07 23.40
CA PHE A 817 -12.11 9.98 23.48
C PHE A 817 -10.84 10.36 24.25
N LYS A 818 -10.06 9.33 24.59
CA LYS A 818 -8.64 9.40 24.95
C LYS A 818 -7.86 8.37 24.15
N TRP A 819 -6.60 8.67 23.85
CA TRP A 819 -5.74 7.78 23.07
C TRP A 819 -4.27 7.98 23.41
N ASP A 820 -3.47 6.94 23.19
CA ASP A 820 -1.99 6.96 23.28
C ASP A 820 -1.33 7.12 21.90
N GLY A 821 -2.13 7.28 20.85
CA GLY A 821 -1.71 7.23 19.45
C GLY A 821 -2.03 5.88 18.80
N HIS A 822 -1.99 4.76 19.52
CA HIS A 822 -2.25 3.42 19.00
C HIS A 822 -3.66 2.92 19.34
N THR A 823 -4.00 2.96 20.61
CA THR A 823 -5.27 2.50 21.18
C THR A 823 -6.13 3.70 21.54
N VAL A 824 -7.44 3.59 21.29
CA VAL A 824 -8.42 4.63 21.62
C VAL A 824 -9.45 4.06 22.58
N LEU A 825 -9.70 4.79 23.67
CA LEU A 825 -10.88 4.63 24.50
C LEU A 825 -11.87 5.74 24.15
N SER A 826 -13.01 5.40 23.56
CA SER A 826 -14.04 6.36 23.14
C SER A 826 -15.35 6.18 23.88
N GLY A 827 -16.11 7.25 23.99
CA GLY A 827 -17.48 7.25 24.49
C GLY A 827 -18.48 7.50 23.36
N SER A 828 -19.44 6.60 23.19
CA SER A 828 -20.40 6.63 22.08
C SER A 828 -21.68 7.43 22.41
N GLN A 829 -22.42 7.77 21.35
CA GLN A 829 -23.77 8.31 21.42
C GLN A 829 -24.76 7.33 22.11
N SER A 830 -24.49 6.02 22.08
CA SER A 830 -25.32 5.01 22.73
C SER A 830 -25.06 4.87 24.24
N GLY A 831 -24.03 5.52 24.78
CA GLY A 831 -23.63 5.42 26.19
C GLY A 831 -22.61 4.32 26.48
N GLU A 832 -22.10 3.66 25.44
CA GLU A 832 -21.08 2.62 25.55
C GLU A 832 -19.68 3.23 25.52
N LEU A 833 -18.73 2.58 26.20
CA LEU A 833 -17.30 2.84 26.03
C LEU A 833 -16.73 1.77 25.10
N LEU A 834 -15.95 2.20 24.12
CA LEU A 834 -15.40 1.33 23.08
C LEU A 834 -13.88 1.44 23.06
N VAL A 835 -13.20 0.30 22.95
CA VAL A 835 -11.74 0.23 22.82
C VAL A 835 -11.39 -0.17 21.39
N TRP A 836 -10.48 0.59 20.78
CA TRP A 836 -10.09 0.44 19.38
C TRP A 836 -8.58 0.35 19.24
N ASP A 837 -8.14 -0.49 18.31
CA ASP A 837 -6.78 -0.50 17.79
C ASP A 837 -6.77 0.18 16.42
N LEU A 838 -6.19 1.38 16.34
CA LEU A 838 -6.12 2.14 15.10
C LEU A 838 -5.11 1.61 14.10
N LEU A 839 -4.11 0.84 14.54
CA LEU A 839 -3.09 0.26 13.65
C LEU A 839 -3.61 -1.00 12.96
N ALA A 840 -4.23 -1.88 13.74
CA ALA A 840 -4.85 -3.08 13.17
C ALA A 840 -6.15 -2.76 12.43
N GLY A 841 -6.71 -1.55 12.62
CA GLY A 841 -8.01 -1.19 12.07
C GLY A 841 -9.15 -1.95 12.74
N LYS A 842 -9.00 -2.32 14.02
CA LYS A 842 -9.89 -3.28 14.70
C LYS A 842 -10.56 -2.69 15.94
N PHE A 843 -11.82 -3.04 16.07
CA PHE A 843 -12.54 -2.94 17.32
C PHE A 843 -12.04 -4.03 18.29
N ILE A 844 -11.74 -3.66 19.54
CA ILE A 844 -11.24 -4.59 20.56
C ILE A 844 -12.36 -5.04 21.50
N GLU A 845 -13.00 -4.09 22.20
CA GLU A 845 -13.90 -4.44 23.31
C GLU A 845 -15.03 -3.42 23.52
N ARG A 846 -16.20 -3.91 23.96
CA ARG A 846 -17.40 -3.11 24.26
C ARG A 846 -17.67 -3.10 25.75
N ILE A 847 -17.56 -1.93 26.38
CA ILE A 847 -17.82 -1.77 27.81
C ILE A 847 -19.13 -1.00 27.98
N LYS A 848 -20.14 -1.66 28.54
CA LYS A 848 -21.43 -1.01 28.84
C LYS A 848 -21.26 -0.04 30.01
N GLY A 849 -21.80 1.17 29.86
CA GLY A 849 -21.73 2.22 30.87
C GLY A 849 -23.02 3.02 30.99
N HIS A 850 -23.03 4.21 30.40
CA HIS A 850 -24.12 5.17 30.50
C HIS A 850 -25.39 4.70 29.76
N THR A 851 -26.55 5.22 30.18
CA THR A 851 -27.83 4.96 29.48
C THR A 851 -28.17 6.00 28.39
N GLY A 852 -27.27 6.95 28.16
CA GLY A 852 -27.34 8.00 27.14
C GLY A 852 -25.91 8.38 26.73
N ALA A 853 -25.73 9.33 25.81
CA ALA A 853 -24.42 9.58 25.23
C ALA A 853 -23.34 9.89 26.27
N VAL A 854 -22.13 9.40 26.04
CA VAL A 854 -20.95 9.72 26.86
C VAL A 854 -20.32 11.01 26.35
N THR A 855 -20.54 12.11 27.04
CA THR A 855 -20.34 13.47 26.52
C THR A 855 -18.97 14.04 26.86
N CYS A 856 -18.33 13.55 27.92
CA CYS A 856 -16.99 13.96 28.30
C CYS A 856 -16.26 12.85 29.06
N MET A 857 -14.93 12.86 28.97
CA MET A 857 -14.05 11.88 29.57
C MET A 857 -12.79 12.54 30.12
N TRP A 858 -12.41 12.15 31.33
CA TRP A 858 -11.14 12.50 31.95
C TRP A 858 -10.36 11.23 32.28
N MET A 859 -9.05 11.28 32.08
CA MET A 859 -8.13 10.19 32.40
C MET A 859 -6.86 10.80 33.00
N ASN A 860 -6.33 10.16 34.04
CA ASN A 860 -5.09 10.61 34.66
C ASN A 860 -3.86 10.23 33.82
N GLU A 861 -2.72 10.88 34.05
CA GLU A 861 -1.48 10.65 33.29
C GLU A 861 -1.02 9.19 33.31
N GLN A 862 -1.23 8.49 34.42
CA GLN A 862 -0.89 7.07 34.60
C GLN A 862 -1.91 6.10 33.95
N CYS A 863 -3.00 6.62 33.37
CA CYS A 863 -4.07 5.83 32.75
C CYS A 863 -4.76 4.79 33.68
N SER A 864 -4.58 4.93 35.00
CA SER A 864 -5.09 4.05 36.05
C SER A 864 -6.51 4.40 36.53
N SER A 865 -6.99 5.61 36.25
CA SER A 865 -8.30 6.09 36.68
C SER A 865 -8.94 6.89 35.57
N ILE A 866 -10.16 6.50 35.21
CA ILE A 866 -10.95 7.14 34.17
C ILE A 866 -12.28 7.59 34.77
N ILE A 867 -12.75 8.76 34.36
CA ILE A 867 -14.04 9.31 34.77
C ILE A 867 -14.79 9.73 33.52
N THR A 868 -16.05 9.29 33.40
CA THR A 868 -16.92 9.65 32.29
C THR A 868 -18.17 10.36 32.80
N GLY A 869 -18.66 11.29 32.00
CA GLY A 869 -19.93 11.99 32.21
C GLY A 869 -20.83 11.77 31.00
N GLY A 870 -22.14 11.74 31.22
CA GLY A 870 -23.09 11.50 30.14
C GLY A 870 -24.40 12.27 30.23
N GLU A 871 -25.20 12.12 29.18
CA GLU A 871 -26.57 12.66 29.06
C GLU A 871 -27.52 12.08 30.12
N ASP A 872 -27.18 10.91 30.67
CA ASP A 872 -27.89 10.27 31.77
C ASP A 872 -27.69 10.96 33.14
N LYS A 873 -26.92 12.06 33.16
CA LYS A 873 -26.72 12.96 34.30
C LYS A 873 -25.81 12.35 35.37
N GLN A 874 -25.09 11.28 35.02
CA GLN A 874 -24.24 10.51 35.92
C GLN A 874 -22.76 10.78 35.64
N ILE A 875 -21.98 10.80 36.72
CA ILE A 875 -20.54 10.56 36.65
C ILE A 875 -20.27 9.09 36.95
N MET A 876 -19.39 8.46 36.18
CA MET A 876 -18.95 7.08 36.38
C MET A 876 -17.43 7.03 36.52
N PHE A 877 -16.95 6.27 37.51
CA PHE A 877 -15.54 6.05 37.78
C PHE A 877 -15.15 4.65 37.33
N TRP A 878 -14.02 4.55 36.64
CA TRP A 878 -13.56 3.32 36.03
C TRP A 878 -12.10 3.03 36.38
N LYS A 879 -11.78 1.74 36.49
CA LYS A 879 -10.42 1.24 36.72
C LYS A 879 -10.09 0.11 35.75
N PRO A 880 -8.91 0.13 35.10
CA PRO A 880 -8.39 -1.02 34.38
C PRO A 880 -8.05 -2.14 35.38
N GLN A 881 -8.35 -3.39 35.01
CA GLN A 881 -7.93 -4.56 35.78
C GLN A 881 -6.59 -5.08 35.25
N TYR A 882 -5.60 -5.14 36.14
CA TYR A 882 -4.27 -5.68 35.87
C TYR A 882 -4.21 -7.19 36.12
#